data_AF-A0A5F0K9S1-F1
#
_entry.id   AF-A0A5F0K9S1-F1
#
_cell.length_a   1.000
_cell.length_b   1.000
_cell.length_c   1.000
_cell.angle_alpha   90.00
_cell.angle_beta   90.00
_cell.angle_gamma   90.00
#
_symmetry.space_group_name_H-M   'P 1'
#
loop_
_entity.id
_entity.type
_entity.pdbx_description
1 polymer ?
#
loop_
_entity_poly.entity_id
_entity_poly.type
_entity_poly.pdbx_seq_one_letter_code
_entity_poly.pdbx_strand_id
1 'polypeptide(L)'
;MNALVSGRSPSPSRPLAGLLLGVLSTLLLLTLALPVLSPVSWLGRAQPLILGPVDQPLATLNRYSLLYKSDSRGLYLVVRSQWQLLKPLQEGDKVRVELLNDRGVRIDQLSQAVAKRQKCRQDRCTLDLNSALRAPDDALDSRYQLRIGLLLTDRPDSAEYSQILQTLPERGFNLTYLMTSLLLVLLISAAVLRVLMPRLRRSYRSRIFGSLLLGNLTFVLLHGFVVFKLGEFLFWSGFRPEHYYLAWGSMVLGWSLCALAGFNLYMGLVFTALSGIGLLANFMKIAIYGVPLGGDDLGNLMALLHILLDQHPVLPVLAVLGLLFLCWRFALSRWLLRTAAATAAFFALCVFATQTSNKLLGANIRYVDRAVNYHRDIIRAGPGLYLFNLVDEMLQSGNVFRYPLQINERTPELSQPAQSEPPRFDLVIVLQYESLWLDWQGKICAPAPTLALPAGVAQWHKTIHSPTTGGMTVLAEFEMNTGLPVGLLKQGVVPYYYLSDKVPGLAQSAKQSGYQTLFAHPYVEKFWGRAKAIPALGYEERWFDTRFTTLEHKGLYISDDALIDHLLKRTAQDDGPLFAYAVTMQGHGPFDGDRYRAQQIDRACPDQSPADRQLLNTYYTGVVDAMASLERLLKTLDGSGKRYLVVAFGDHQPFLMSAGKGIHGAKPPRDASYQIPMMAFTRADGSLSLERQFGPVRQLYQMGQATRQLLAGDLAPIQDQPLLHPVLGEEKGFDPSPLVPQIRASFRADALP
;
A
#
# COMPACT_ATOMS: atom_id res chain seq x y z
N MET A 1 -25.09 -7.07 -81.61
CA MET A 1 -26.00 -6.90 -80.45
C MET A 1 -25.62 -7.93 -79.40
N ASN A 2 -25.19 -7.48 -78.22
CA ASN A 2 -25.52 -8.03 -76.89
C ASN A 2 -24.55 -7.47 -75.85
N ALA A 3 -24.97 -6.32 -75.30
CA ALA A 3 -24.53 -5.87 -74.00
C ALA A 3 -25.19 -6.74 -72.93
N LEU A 4 -24.42 -7.24 -71.96
CA LEU A 4 -24.95 -7.67 -70.68
C LEU A 4 -24.18 -6.96 -69.56
N VAL A 5 -24.90 -6.00 -69.01
CA VAL A 5 -24.65 -5.23 -67.81
C VAL A 5 -24.33 -6.17 -66.64
N SER A 6 -23.13 -6.10 -66.07
CA SER A 6 -22.90 -6.58 -64.71
C SER A 6 -23.05 -5.41 -63.74
N GLY A 7 -24.27 -5.23 -63.26
CA GLY A 7 -24.56 -4.36 -62.13
C GLY A 7 -23.79 -4.87 -60.91
N ARG A 8 -22.74 -4.14 -60.51
CA ARG A 8 -22.19 -4.27 -59.15
C ARG A 8 -23.23 -3.71 -58.19
N SER A 9 -24.03 -4.59 -57.58
CA SER A 9 -24.76 -4.26 -56.36
C SER A 9 -23.76 -3.72 -55.34
N PRO A 10 -23.97 -2.52 -54.75
CA PRO A 10 -23.11 -2.04 -53.69
C PRO A 10 -23.23 -3.02 -52.53
N SER A 11 -22.12 -3.62 -52.09
CA SER A 11 -22.17 -4.50 -50.92
C SER A 11 -22.74 -3.70 -49.75
N PRO A 12 -23.72 -4.22 -48.99
CA PRO A 12 -24.37 -3.51 -47.88
C PRO A 12 -23.39 -3.04 -46.78
N SER A 13 -22.15 -3.54 -46.81
CA SER A 13 -21.05 -3.13 -45.93
C SER A 13 -20.40 -1.77 -46.25
N ARG A 14 -20.59 -1.19 -47.44
CA ARG A 14 -19.97 0.09 -47.83
C ARG A 14 -20.54 1.32 -47.11
N PRO A 15 -21.86 1.50 -46.97
CA PRO A 15 -22.41 2.63 -46.21
C PRO A 15 -22.09 2.49 -44.72
N LEU A 16 -22.23 1.29 -44.15
CA LEU A 16 -21.96 1.02 -42.73
C LEU A 16 -20.50 1.30 -42.33
N ALA A 17 -19.53 0.87 -43.12
CA ALA A 17 -18.12 1.17 -42.85
C ALA A 17 -17.79 2.67 -42.96
N GLY A 18 -18.60 3.46 -43.68
CA GLY A 18 -18.42 4.91 -43.81
C GLY A 18 -18.94 5.62 -42.58
N LEU A 19 -20.16 5.25 -42.18
CA LEU A 19 -20.78 5.70 -40.94
C LEU A 19 -19.90 5.38 -39.72
N LEU A 20 -19.40 4.15 -39.60
CA LEU A 20 -18.53 3.75 -38.48
C LEU A 20 -17.22 4.53 -38.43
N LEU A 21 -16.60 4.82 -39.59
CA LEU A 21 -15.40 5.69 -39.61
C LEU A 21 -15.72 7.11 -39.14
N GLY A 22 -16.88 7.65 -39.54
CA GLY A 22 -17.37 8.95 -39.08
C GLY A 22 -17.58 8.96 -37.57
N VAL A 23 -18.31 7.97 -37.03
CA VAL A 23 -18.55 7.81 -35.60
C VAL A 23 -17.25 7.69 -34.81
N LEU A 24 -16.30 6.86 -35.25
CA LEU A 24 -15.02 6.71 -34.55
C LEU A 24 -14.15 7.97 -34.62
N SER A 25 -14.21 8.72 -35.72
CA SER A 25 -13.49 9.99 -35.86
C SER A 25 -14.08 11.06 -34.95
N THR A 26 -15.41 11.15 -34.87
CA THR A 26 -16.10 12.01 -33.91
C THR A 26 -15.78 11.59 -32.47
N LEU A 27 -15.77 10.28 -32.18
CA LEU A 27 -15.40 9.76 -30.87
C LEU A 27 -13.97 10.16 -30.51
N LEU A 28 -13.00 10.04 -31.42
CA LEU A 28 -11.62 10.49 -31.18
C LEU A 28 -11.55 11.98 -30.83
N LEU A 29 -12.24 12.83 -31.60
CA LEU A 29 -12.29 14.27 -31.32
C LEU A 29 -12.90 14.56 -29.94
N LEU A 30 -13.99 13.87 -29.60
CA LEU A 30 -14.61 13.96 -28.27
C LEU A 30 -13.66 13.46 -27.18
N THR A 31 -12.99 12.33 -27.37
CA THR A 31 -12.01 11.78 -26.41
C THR A 31 -10.88 12.77 -26.15
N LEU A 32 -10.38 13.45 -27.18
CA LEU A 32 -9.31 14.44 -27.05
C LEU A 32 -9.79 15.74 -26.40
N ALA A 33 -11.02 16.17 -26.69
CA ALA A 33 -11.62 17.36 -26.12
C ALA A 33 -12.15 17.16 -24.69
N LEU A 34 -12.39 15.91 -24.27
CA LEU A 34 -13.07 15.57 -23.01
C LEU A 34 -12.46 16.25 -21.77
N PRO A 35 -11.12 16.27 -21.58
CA PRO A 35 -10.51 16.96 -20.44
C PRO A 35 -10.73 18.47 -20.43
N VAL A 36 -10.81 19.07 -21.61
CA VAL A 36 -11.01 20.52 -21.81
C VAL A 36 -12.48 20.90 -21.61
N LEU A 37 -13.40 20.07 -22.11
CA LEU A 37 -14.83 20.30 -22.02
C LEU A 37 -15.36 20.12 -20.59
N SER A 38 -14.75 19.23 -19.80
CA SER A 38 -15.14 18.92 -18.42
C SER A 38 -16.66 18.76 -18.25
N PRO A 39 -17.31 17.82 -18.95
CA PRO A 39 -18.78 17.74 -19.05
C PRO A 39 -19.49 17.50 -17.71
N VAL A 40 -18.78 17.05 -16.67
CA VAL A 40 -19.32 16.98 -15.30
C VAL A 40 -19.69 18.36 -14.77
N SER A 41 -19.00 19.42 -15.20
CA SER A 41 -19.37 20.82 -14.90
C SER A 41 -20.69 21.25 -15.57
N TRP A 42 -21.15 20.55 -16.59
CA TRP A 42 -22.41 20.82 -17.30
C TRP A 42 -23.58 20.02 -16.72
N LEU A 43 -23.30 18.78 -16.30
CA LEU A 43 -24.28 17.88 -15.70
C LEU A 43 -24.53 18.18 -14.20
N GLY A 44 -23.58 18.82 -13.52
CA GLY A 44 -23.67 19.23 -12.12
C GLY A 44 -23.89 20.74 -11.93
N ARG A 45 -24.87 21.35 -12.60
CA ARG A 45 -25.31 22.72 -12.24
C ARG A 45 -26.01 22.69 -10.88
N ALA A 46 -25.24 22.62 -9.80
CA ALA A 46 -25.70 23.05 -8.51
C ALA A 46 -25.75 24.60 -8.51
N GLN A 47 -26.80 25.19 -7.95
CA GLN A 47 -26.77 26.63 -7.67
C GLN A 47 -25.53 26.93 -6.79
N PRO A 48 -24.80 28.02 -7.05
CA PRO A 48 -23.65 28.38 -6.22
C PRO A 48 -24.10 28.47 -4.76
N LEU A 49 -23.45 27.69 -3.90
CA LEU A 49 -23.78 27.67 -2.47
C LEU A 49 -23.09 28.85 -1.81
N ILE A 50 -23.90 29.77 -1.30
CA ILE A 50 -23.43 30.98 -0.64
C ILE A 50 -23.29 30.69 0.86
N LEU A 51 -22.11 30.97 1.40
CA LEU A 51 -21.84 31.03 2.83
C LEU A 51 -21.79 32.50 3.25
N GLY A 52 -22.59 32.84 4.26
CA GLY A 52 -22.78 34.19 4.80
C GLY A 52 -24.14 34.79 4.45
N PRO A 53 -24.46 35.98 4.98
CA PRO A 53 -25.68 36.72 4.65
C PRO A 53 -25.80 36.94 3.14
N VAL A 54 -27.00 36.80 2.58
CA VAL A 54 -27.26 36.96 1.13
C VAL A 54 -26.78 38.31 0.60
N ASP A 55 -26.81 39.34 1.44
CA ASP A 55 -26.44 40.71 1.10
C ASP A 55 -24.91 40.96 1.14
N GLN A 56 -24.15 40.11 1.84
CA GLN A 56 -22.68 40.16 1.95
C GLN A 56 -22.09 38.74 2.08
N PRO A 57 -22.00 37.99 0.98
CA PRO A 57 -21.51 36.61 1.02
C PRO A 57 -20.03 36.57 1.41
N LEU A 58 -19.69 35.79 2.43
CA LEU A 58 -18.30 35.58 2.87
C LEU A 58 -17.53 34.75 1.84
N ALA A 59 -18.17 33.69 1.36
CA ALA A 59 -17.64 32.82 0.33
C ALA A 59 -18.75 32.18 -0.51
N THR A 60 -18.45 31.95 -1.77
CA THR A 60 -19.33 31.26 -2.70
C THR A 60 -18.64 30.00 -3.19
N LEU A 61 -19.26 28.85 -2.94
CA LEU A 61 -18.87 27.59 -3.56
C LEU A 61 -19.43 27.57 -4.98
N ASN A 62 -18.61 28.04 -5.92
CA ASN A 62 -18.98 28.18 -7.33
C ASN A 62 -19.16 26.83 -8.02
N ARG A 63 -18.31 25.85 -7.69
CA ARG A 63 -18.37 24.50 -8.26
C ARG A 63 -17.97 23.49 -7.21
N TYR A 64 -18.66 22.36 -7.18
CA TYR A 64 -18.18 21.18 -6.48
C TYR A 64 -18.42 19.94 -7.33
N SER A 65 -17.63 18.91 -7.07
CA SER A 65 -17.74 17.63 -7.76
C SER A 65 -17.31 16.50 -6.85
N LEU A 66 -17.92 15.34 -7.05
CA LEU A 66 -17.85 14.20 -6.15
C LEU A 66 -17.39 12.97 -6.93
N LEU A 67 -16.32 12.34 -6.44
CA LEU A 67 -15.90 11.02 -6.86
C LEU A 67 -16.04 10.09 -5.68
N TYR A 68 -16.68 8.94 -5.87
CA TYR A 68 -16.78 7.94 -4.82
C TYR A 68 -16.52 6.55 -5.35
N LYS A 69 -16.11 5.67 -4.45
CA LYS A 69 -15.92 4.25 -4.70
C LYS A 69 -16.41 3.49 -3.48
N SER A 70 -17.11 2.39 -3.66
CA SER A 70 -17.43 1.46 -2.59
C SER A 70 -16.71 0.14 -2.84
N ASP A 71 -16.27 -0.54 -1.79
CA ASP A 71 -15.76 -1.91 -1.78
C ASP A 71 -16.34 -2.66 -0.57
N SER A 72 -15.91 -3.90 -0.34
CA SER A 72 -16.32 -4.69 0.83
C SER A 72 -15.81 -4.16 2.18
N ARG A 73 -15.18 -2.98 2.21
CA ARG A 73 -14.56 -2.37 3.39
C ARG A 73 -15.03 -0.94 3.61
N GLY A 74 -16.04 -0.49 2.86
CA GLY A 74 -16.69 0.82 3.00
C GLY A 74 -16.84 1.61 1.71
N LEU A 75 -17.21 2.87 1.86
CA LEU A 75 -17.38 3.88 0.83
C LEU A 75 -16.31 4.96 1.03
N TYR A 76 -15.72 5.39 -0.06
CA TYR A 76 -14.67 6.42 -0.12
C TYR A 76 -15.17 7.53 -1.01
N LEU A 77 -14.89 8.76 -0.61
CA LEU A 77 -15.42 9.95 -1.24
C LEU A 77 -14.30 10.98 -1.37
N VAL A 78 -14.21 11.62 -2.53
CA VAL A 78 -13.40 12.82 -2.76
C VAL A 78 -14.30 13.92 -3.29
N VAL A 79 -14.23 15.06 -2.62
CA VAL A 79 -14.97 16.27 -2.93
C VAL A 79 -13.98 17.30 -3.43
N ARG A 80 -14.04 17.64 -4.72
CA ARG A 80 -13.35 18.84 -5.22
C ARG A 80 -14.30 20.02 -5.09
N SER A 81 -13.86 21.07 -4.40
CA SER A 81 -14.63 22.29 -4.14
C SER A 81 -13.86 23.51 -4.61
N GLN A 82 -14.51 24.34 -5.44
CA GLN A 82 -13.97 25.57 -6.01
C GLN A 82 -14.76 26.77 -5.50
N TRP A 83 -14.05 27.63 -4.80
CA TRP A 83 -14.59 28.74 -4.05
C TRP A 83 -14.17 30.07 -4.66
N GLN A 84 -15.04 31.04 -4.54
CA GLN A 84 -14.75 32.46 -4.68
C GLN A 84 -15.01 33.14 -3.35
N LEU A 85 -13.99 33.82 -2.84
CA LEU A 85 -13.99 34.46 -1.53
C LEU A 85 -14.12 35.97 -1.73
N LEU A 86 -14.94 36.61 -0.92
CA LEU A 86 -15.11 38.07 -0.95
C LEU A 86 -13.90 38.79 -0.33
N LYS A 87 -13.29 38.18 0.71
CA LYS A 87 -12.06 38.64 1.35
C LYS A 87 -11.07 37.49 1.52
N PRO A 88 -9.76 37.76 1.63
CA PRO A 88 -8.78 36.75 1.99
C PRO A 88 -9.12 36.13 3.34
N LEU A 89 -9.05 34.80 3.43
CA LEU A 89 -9.18 34.07 4.69
C LEU A 89 -7.88 34.18 5.49
N GLN A 90 -8.00 34.22 6.82
CA GLN A 90 -6.90 34.45 7.76
C GLN A 90 -6.13 33.15 8.08
N GLU A 91 -4.98 33.32 8.70
CA GLU A 91 -4.21 32.20 9.25
C GLU A 91 -4.99 31.53 10.39
N GLY A 92 -5.27 30.23 10.25
CA GLY A 92 -6.14 29.48 11.16
C GLY A 92 -7.48 29.07 10.55
N ASP A 93 -7.95 29.80 9.53
CA ASP A 93 -9.22 29.50 8.86
C ASP A 93 -9.15 28.18 8.10
N LYS A 94 -10.25 27.42 8.14
CA LYS A 94 -10.34 26.08 7.56
C LYS A 94 -11.60 25.90 6.74
N VAL A 95 -11.51 25.16 5.65
CA VAL A 95 -12.69 24.55 5.01
C VAL A 95 -12.90 23.18 5.65
N ARG A 96 -14.11 22.93 6.16
CA ARG A 96 -14.51 21.62 6.68
C ARG A 96 -15.49 20.96 5.72
N VAL A 97 -15.26 19.67 5.46
CA VAL A 97 -16.20 18.80 4.78
C VAL A 97 -16.58 17.68 5.74
N GLU A 98 -17.87 17.40 5.91
CA GLU A 98 -18.41 16.35 6.76
C GLU A 98 -19.26 15.39 5.93
N LEU A 99 -19.10 14.10 6.19
CA LEU A 99 -19.93 13.02 5.69
C LEU A 99 -20.90 12.59 6.79
N LEU A 100 -22.20 12.58 6.51
CA LEU A 100 -23.24 12.18 7.44
C LEU A 100 -24.10 11.06 6.85
N ASN A 101 -24.71 10.24 7.72
CA ASN A 101 -25.68 9.23 7.32
C ASN A 101 -27.09 9.82 7.10
N ASP A 102 -28.07 8.96 6.81
CA ASP A 102 -29.45 9.35 6.54
C ASP A 102 -30.14 10.05 7.73
N ARG A 103 -29.75 9.68 8.96
CA ARG A 103 -30.19 10.25 10.25
C ARG A 103 -29.44 11.52 10.66
N GLY A 104 -28.48 11.99 9.85
CA GLY A 104 -27.68 13.18 10.15
C GLY A 104 -26.59 12.96 11.20
N VAL A 105 -26.24 11.71 11.51
CA VAL A 105 -25.08 11.35 12.34
C VAL A 105 -23.82 11.47 11.48
N ARG A 106 -22.82 12.18 11.99
CA ARG A 106 -21.54 12.37 11.32
C ARG A 106 -20.74 11.06 11.29
N ILE A 107 -20.40 10.61 10.09
CA ILE A 107 -19.59 9.43 9.82
C ILE A 107 -18.10 9.79 9.75
N ASP A 108 -17.75 10.86 9.03
CA ASP A 108 -16.36 11.31 8.87
C ASP A 108 -16.27 12.82 8.61
N GLN A 109 -15.10 13.40 8.82
CA GLN A 109 -14.85 14.82 8.56
C GLN A 109 -13.39 15.11 8.21
N LEU A 110 -13.18 16.12 7.37
CA LEU A 110 -11.87 16.66 7.04
C LEU A 110 -11.90 18.19 7.16
N SER A 111 -10.95 18.76 7.91
CA SER A 111 -10.76 20.21 8.02
C SER A 111 -9.40 20.59 7.45
N GLN A 112 -9.38 21.49 6.47
CA GLN A 112 -8.18 21.87 5.73
C GLN A 112 -7.89 23.35 5.89
N ALA A 113 -6.66 23.70 6.28
CA ALA A 113 -6.22 25.09 6.36
C ALA A 113 -6.11 25.71 4.96
N VAL A 114 -6.58 26.94 4.81
CA VAL A 114 -6.79 27.56 3.48
C VAL A 114 -5.92 28.78 3.18
N ALA A 115 -5.28 29.36 4.20
CA ALA A 115 -4.48 30.59 4.08
C ALA A 115 -3.40 30.51 2.99
N LYS A 116 -2.69 29.37 2.89
CA LYS A 116 -1.65 29.14 1.86
C LYS A 116 -2.21 28.63 0.51
N ARG A 117 -3.50 28.32 0.44
CA ARG A 117 -4.16 27.67 -0.72
C ARG A 117 -5.01 28.63 -1.55
N GLN A 118 -5.33 29.80 -1.01
CA GLN A 118 -6.07 30.84 -1.72
C GLN A 118 -5.16 31.58 -2.73
N LYS A 119 -5.73 31.92 -3.89
CA LYS A 119 -5.09 32.74 -4.92
C LYS A 119 -5.87 34.04 -5.08
N CYS A 120 -5.24 35.16 -4.71
CA CYS A 120 -5.86 36.47 -4.71
C CYS A 120 -5.34 37.35 -5.85
N ARG A 121 -6.24 38.02 -6.57
CA ARG A 121 -5.93 39.09 -7.53
C ARG A 121 -6.96 40.21 -7.35
N GLN A 122 -6.49 41.44 -7.11
CA GLN A 122 -7.30 42.67 -7.12
C GLN A 122 -8.64 42.49 -6.38
N ASP A 123 -8.55 42.20 -5.08
CA ASP A 123 -9.70 42.05 -4.16
C ASP A 123 -10.65 40.87 -4.41
N ARG A 124 -10.28 39.92 -5.26
CA ARG A 124 -10.97 38.62 -5.39
C ARG A 124 -10.01 37.47 -5.12
N CYS A 125 -10.39 36.61 -4.19
CA CYS A 125 -9.63 35.40 -3.88
C CYS A 125 -10.39 34.16 -4.37
N THR A 126 -9.66 33.19 -4.89
CA THR A 126 -10.19 31.89 -5.31
C THR A 126 -9.49 30.79 -4.53
N LEU A 127 -10.20 29.70 -4.28
CA LEU A 127 -9.68 28.58 -3.51
C LEU A 127 -10.18 27.28 -4.16
N ASP A 128 -9.26 26.37 -4.48
CA ASP A 128 -9.58 25.04 -5.03
C ASP A 128 -9.05 24.01 -4.04
N LEU A 129 -9.93 23.12 -3.57
CA LEU A 129 -9.63 22.14 -2.53
C LEU A 129 -10.15 20.77 -2.93
N ASN A 130 -9.39 19.75 -2.59
CA ASN A 130 -9.82 18.36 -2.65
C ASN A 130 -9.97 17.84 -1.23
N SER A 131 -11.12 17.26 -0.89
CA SER A 131 -11.41 16.75 0.45
C SER A 131 -11.78 15.28 0.39
N ALA A 132 -10.99 14.42 1.03
CA ALA A 132 -11.24 12.99 1.08
C ALA A 132 -11.97 12.60 2.38
N LEU A 133 -13.00 11.77 2.26
CA LEU A 133 -13.87 11.29 3.34
C LEU A 133 -14.14 9.79 3.15
N ARG A 134 -14.47 9.10 4.23
CA ARG A 134 -14.77 7.67 4.23
C ARG A 134 -15.99 7.34 5.09
N ALA A 135 -16.91 6.53 4.56
CA ALA A 135 -17.84 5.77 5.38
C ALA A 135 -17.35 4.32 5.50
N PRO A 136 -16.87 3.86 6.67
CA PRO A 136 -16.50 2.46 6.85
C PRO A 136 -17.72 1.53 6.71
N ASP A 137 -17.50 0.22 6.49
CA ASP A 137 -18.57 -0.77 6.22
C ASP A 137 -19.67 -0.80 7.29
N ASP A 138 -19.30 -0.59 8.55
CA ASP A 138 -20.18 -0.53 9.72
C ASP A 138 -20.99 0.78 9.83
N ALA A 139 -20.54 1.84 9.16
CA ALA A 139 -21.24 3.10 9.01
C ALA A 139 -21.85 3.26 7.62
N LEU A 140 -21.90 2.19 6.82
CA LEU A 140 -22.58 2.23 5.54
C LEU A 140 -24.08 2.35 5.75
N ASP A 141 -24.64 3.33 5.06
CA ASP A 141 -26.08 3.58 5.01
C ASP A 141 -26.56 3.55 3.56
N SER A 142 -27.88 3.46 3.40
CA SER A 142 -28.58 3.54 2.12
C SER A 142 -28.47 4.93 1.48
N ARG A 143 -28.21 5.97 2.29
CA ARG A 143 -28.07 7.36 1.85
C ARG A 143 -27.06 8.12 2.70
N TYR A 144 -26.34 9.03 2.05
CA TYR A 144 -25.36 9.90 2.68
C TYR A 144 -25.69 11.36 2.40
N GLN A 145 -25.28 12.22 3.32
CA GLN A 145 -25.36 13.67 3.18
C GLN A 145 -23.96 14.25 3.31
N LEU A 146 -23.62 15.22 2.47
CA LEU A 146 -22.36 15.96 2.58
C LEU A 146 -22.64 17.37 3.10
N ARG A 147 -21.87 17.81 4.09
CA ARG A 147 -21.82 19.22 4.49
C ARG A 147 -20.47 19.79 4.17
N ILE A 148 -20.46 21.01 3.63
CA ILE A 148 -19.23 21.74 3.35
C ILE A 148 -19.36 23.16 3.88
N GLY A 149 -18.34 23.64 4.58
CA GLY A 149 -18.43 24.90 5.29
C GLY A 149 -17.08 25.53 5.62
N LEU A 150 -17.15 26.75 6.12
CA LEU A 150 -16.00 27.51 6.59
C LEU A 150 -15.98 27.56 8.12
N LEU A 151 -14.79 27.34 8.67
CA LEU A 151 -14.46 27.57 10.07
C LEU A 151 -13.55 28.77 10.13
N LEU A 152 -14.07 29.85 10.69
CA LEU A 152 -13.33 31.09 10.83
C LEU A 152 -12.75 31.17 12.24
N THR A 153 -11.50 31.62 12.31
CA THR A 153 -10.73 31.64 13.56
C THR A 153 -11.31 32.65 14.55
N ASP A 154 -11.94 33.70 14.05
CA ASP A 154 -12.66 34.72 14.83
C ASP A 154 -14.02 34.22 15.34
N ARG A 155 -14.53 33.08 14.84
CA ARG A 155 -15.80 32.48 15.24
C ARG A 155 -15.73 30.93 15.25
N PRO A 156 -14.94 30.32 16.14
CA PRO A 156 -14.67 28.88 16.13
C PRO A 156 -15.91 27.99 16.39
N ASP A 157 -16.94 28.54 17.04
CA ASP A 157 -18.19 27.82 17.36
C ASP A 157 -19.31 28.02 16.32
N SER A 158 -19.21 29.03 15.43
CA SER A 158 -20.23 29.31 14.41
C SER A 158 -19.73 28.84 13.03
N ALA A 159 -19.73 27.53 12.83
CA ALA A 159 -19.41 26.98 11.53
C ALA A 159 -20.55 27.25 10.53
N GLU A 160 -20.26 27.99 9.46
CA GLU A 160 -21.22 28.20 8.38
C GLU A 160 -21.14 27.02 7.40
N TYR A 161 -22.19 26.20 7.36
CA TYR A 161 -22.28 25.05 6.48
C TYR A 161 -23.33 25.24 5.40
N SER A 162 -22.98 24.78 4.20
CA SER A 162 -23.89 24.52 3.10
C SER A 162 -24.11 23.01 2.99
N GLN A 163 -25.37 22.59 2.91
CA GLN A 163 -25.71 21.18 2.78
C GLN A 163 -25.78 20.79 1.30
N ILE A 164 -25.02 19.76 0.94
CA ILE A 164 -25.04 19.12 -0.38
C ILE A 164 -25.74 17.77 -0.22
N LEU A 165 -27.00 17.70 -0.64
CA LEU A 165 -27.77 16.46 -0.69
C LEU A 165 -27.41 15.69 -1.96
N GLN A 166 -26.62 14.63 -1.83
CA GLN A 166 -26.29 13.76 -2.95
C GLN A 166 -26.36 12.29 -2.51
N THR A 167 -27.28 11.53 -3.10
CA THR A 167 -27.39 10.08 -2.89
C THR A 167 -26.20 9.39 -3.54
N LEU A 168 -25.35 8.74 -2.73
CA LEU A 168 -24.25 7.91 -3.20
C LEU A 168 -24.76 6.47 -3.40
N PRO A 169 -24.55 5.85 -4.57
CA PRO A 169 -25.10 4.53 -4.89
C PRO A 169 -24.43 3.38 -4.15
N GLU A 170 -25.18 2.29 -4.02
CA GLU A 170 -24.78 1.07 -3.33
C GLU A 170 -23.85 0.17 -4.16
N ARG A 171 -22.91 -0.45 -3.44
CA ARG A 171 -22.10 -1.65 -3.74
C ARG A 171 -21.01 -1.58 -4.82
N GLY A 172 -19.81 -1.96 -4.37
CA GLY A 172 -18.58 -2.16 -5.13
C GLY A 172 -18.38 -3.57 -5.70
N PHE A 173 -17.51 -3.64 -6.71
CA PHE A 173 -16.95 -4.83 -7.37
C PHE A 173 -17.87 -6.03 -7.60
N ASN A 174 -18.33 -6.18 -8.85
CA ASN A 174 -19.07 -7.34 -9.32
C ASN A 174 -18.24 -8.07 -10.38
N LEU A 175 -17.71 -9.26 -10.03
CA LEU A 175 -16.90 -10.08 -10.94
C LEU A 175 -17.67 -10.45 -12.22
N THR A 176 -18.95 -10.74 -12.09
CA THR A 176 -19.83 -11.01 -13.24
C THR A 176 -19.90 -9.79 -14.16
N TYR A 177 -20.15 -8.60 -13.61
CA TYR A 177 -20.15 -7.34 -14.38
C TYR A 177 -18.81 -7.09 -15.07
N LEU A 178 -17.69 -7.33 -14.38
CA LEU A 178 -16.35 -7.16 -14.93
C LEU A 178 -16.11 -8.11 -16.10
N MET A 179 -16.39 -9.40 -15.92
CA MET A 179 -16.23 -10.41 -16.97
C MET A 179 -17.14 -10.14 -18.17
N THR A 180 -18.41 -9.78 -17.93
CA THR A 180 -19.34 -9.43 -19.00
C THR A 180 -18.91 -8.18 -19.75
N SER A 181 -18.38 -7.17 -19.04
CA SER A 181 -17.93 -5.91 -19.65
C SER A 181 -16.68 -6.13 -20.49
N LEU A 182 -15.69 -6.89 -19.98
CA LEU A 182 -14.49 -7.26 -20.73
C LEU A 182 -14.80 -8.06 -21.99
N LEU A 183 -15.71 -9.04 -21.89
CA LEU A 183 -16.17 -9.81 -23.04
C LEU A 183 -16.86 -8.90 -24.07
N LEU A 184 -17.74 -8.01 -23.62
CA LEU A 184 -18.44 -7.06 -24.49
C LEU A 184 -17.47 -6.10 -25.20
N VAL A 185 -16.45 -5.59 -24.49
CA VAL A 185 -15.41 -4.72 -25.07
C VAL A 185 -14.68 -5.43 -26.21
N LEU A 186 -14.32 -6.70 -26.01
CA LEU A 186 -13.64 -7.51 -27.03
C LEU A 186 -14.55 -7.79 -28.24
N LEU A 187 -15.80 -8.16 -27.99
CA LEU A 187 -16.77 -8.45 -29.05
C LEU A 187 -17.09 -7.20 -29.88
N ILE A 188 -17.32 -6.04 -29.24
CA ILE A 188 -17.54 -4.76 -29.92
C ILE A 188 -16.31 -4.38 -30.75
N SER A 189 -15.12 -4.43 -30.16
CA SER A 189 -13.88 -4.09 -30.87
C SER A 189 -13.63 -5.00 -32.07
N ALA A 190 -13.90 -6.30 -31.93
CA ALA A 190 -13.78 -7.28 -33.01
C ALA A 190 -14.81 -7.05 -34.12
N ALA A 191 -16.06 -6.76 -33.78
CA ALA A 191 -17.13 -6.49 -34.73
C ALA A 191 -16.84 -5.21 -35.54
N VAL A 192 -16.47 -4.12 -34.86
CA VAL A 192 -16.08 -2.86 -35.50
C VAL A 192 -14.88 -3.06 -36.42
N LEU A 193 -13.83 -3.73 -35.95
CA LEU A 193 -12.66 -4.02 -36.77
C LEU A 193 -13.02 -4.87 -38.00
N ARG A 194 -13.87 -5.90 -37.86
CA ARG A 194 -14.29 -6.77 -38.97
C ARG A 194 -14.98 -5.98 -40.08
N VAL A 195 -15.85 -5.04 -39.72
CA VAL A 195 -16.56 -4.17 -40.68
C VAL A 195 -15.61 -3.18 -41.36
N LEU A 196 -14.63 -2.64 -40.63
CA LEU A 196 -13.69 -1.64 -41.16
C LEU A 196 -12.50 -2.25 -41.92
N MET A 197 -12.18 -3.51 -41.67
CA MET A 197 -11.00 -4.19 -42.23
C MET A 197 -10.86 -4.06 -43.76
N PRO A 198 -11.92 -4.22 -44.59
CA PRO A 198 -11.82 -4.12 -46.05
C PRO A 198 -11.36 -2.74 -46.55
N ARG A 199 -11.54 -1.68 -45.74
CA ARG A 199 -11.06 -0.33 -46.02
C ARG A 199 -9.69 -0.06 -45.41
N LEU A 200 -9.51 -0.41 -44.15
CA LEU A 200 -8.28 -0.11 -43.41
C LEU A 200 -7.07 -0.89 -43.96
N ARG A 201 -7.27 -2.06 -44.57
CA ARG A 201 -6.17 -2.87 -45.13
C ARG A 201 -5.55 -2.33 -46.43
N ARG A 202 -6.19 -1.35 -47.09
CA ARG A 202 -5.88 -0.91 -48.46
C ARG A 202 -4.56 -0.15 -48.62
N SER A 203 -4.16 0.61 -47.62
CA SER A 203 -2.91 1.39 -47.65
C SER A 203 -2.28 1.44 -46.27
N TYR A 204 -0.97 1.72 -46.21
CA TYR A 204 -0.27 1.91 -44.94
C TYR A 204 -0.86 3.08 -44.14
N ARG A 205 -1.20 4.19 -44.81
CA ARG A 205 -1.88 5.34 -44.19
C ARG A 205 -3.23 4.96 -43.57
N SER A 206 -4.03 4.16 -44.27
CA SER A 206 -5.31 3.66 -43.76
C SER A 206 -5.13 2.72 -42.56
N ARG A 207 -4.03 1.96 -42.49
CA ARG A 207 -3.72 1.13 -41.31
C ARG A 207 -3.33 1.98 -40.11
N ILE A 208 -2.45 2.97 -40.27
CA ILE A 208 -2.09 3.89 -39.19
C ILE A 208 -3.34 4.61 -38.66
N PHE A 209 -4.15 5.17 -39.55
CA PHE A 209 -5.39 5.84 -39.17
C PHE A 209 -6.37 4.87 -38.48
N GLY A 210 -6.48 3.64 -38.99
CA GLY A 210 -7.25 2.57 -38.36
C GLY A 210 -6.77 2.23 -36.94
N SER A 211 -5.45 2.15 -36.74
CA SER A 211 -4.86 1.89 -35.43
C SER A 211 -5.14 3.00 -34.42
N LEU A 212 -5.08 4.25 -34.85
CA LEU A 212 -5.43 5.41 -34.01
C LEU A 212 -6.90 5.33 -33.55
N LEU A 213 -7.83 5.12 -34.48
CA LEU A 213 -9.26 5.08 -34.18
C LEU A 213 -9.63 3.88 -33.30
N LEU A 214 -9.06 2.70 -33.56
CA LEU A 214 -9.36 1.48 -32.81
C LEU A 214 -8.65 1.43 -31.46
N GLY A 215 -7.44 2.00 -31.36
CA GLY A 215 -6.77 2.23 -30.08
C GLY A 215 -7.56 3.21 -29.21
N ASN A 216 -8.11 4.28 -29.79
CA ASN A 216 -9.00 5.21 -29.10
C ASN A 216 -10.28 4.52 -28.61
N LEU A 217 -10.92 3.73 -29.47
CA LEU A 217 -12.10 2.94 -29.09
C LEU A 217 -11.78 2.00 -27.91
N THR A 218 -10.63 1.31 -27.97
CA THR A 218 -10.17 0.42 -26.91
C THR A 218 -9.98 1.17 -25.59
N PHE A 219 -9.38 2.37 -25.63
CA PHE A 219 -9.22 3.23 -24.47
C PHE A 219 -10.57 3.60 -23.85
N VAL A 220 -11.51 4.11 -24.65
CA VAL A 220 -12.85 4.53 -24.18
C VAL A 220 -13.63 3.35 -23.62
N LEU A 221 -13.60 2.19 -24.28
CA LEU A 221 -14.35 1.02 -23.83
C LEU A 221 -13.77 0.42 -22.54
N LEU A 222 -12.45 0.25 -22.44
CA LEU A 222 -11.82 -0.26 -21.23
C LEU A 222 -11.94 0.75 -20.08
N HIS A 223 -11.60 2.03 -20.29
CA HIS A 223 -11.62 2.99 -19.20
C HIS A 223 -13.03 3.42 -18.81
N GLY A 224 -13.93 3.62 -19.78
CA GLY A 224 -15.29 4.09 -19.53
C GLY A 224 -16.27 3.07 -18.99
N PHE A 225 -15.98 1.76 -19.14
CA PHE A 225 -16.92 0.70 -18.76
C PHE A 225 -16.31 -0.41 -17.89
N VAL A 226 -14.98 -0.59 -17.89
CA VAL A 226 -14.29 -1.65 -17.12
C VAL A 226 -13.53 -1.05 -15.93
N VAL A 227 -12.73 -0.01 -16.16
CA VAL A 227 -11.93 0.64 -15.10
C VAL A 227 -12.80 1.59 -14.27
N PHE A 228 -13.67 2.35 -14.93
CA PHE A 228 -14.60 3.29 -14.34
C PHE A 228 -16.02 3.00 -14.82
N LYS A 229 -17.03 3.51 -14.10
CA LYS A 229 -18.35 3.75 -14.69
C LYS A 229 -18.28 4.98 -15.61
N LEU A 230 -19.17 5.08 -16.60
CA LEU A 230 -19.14 6.17 -17.59
C LEU A 230 -19.11 7.57 -16.93
N GLY A 231 -19.91 7.80 -15.88
CA GLY A 231 -19.91 9.07 -15.14
C GLY A 231 -18.58 9.36 -14.42
N GLU A 232 -17.96 8.33 -13.85
CA GLU A 232 -16.66 8.43 -13.17
C GLU A 232 -15.53 8.69 -14.18
N PHE A 233 -15.59 8.06 -15.36
CA PHE A 233 -14.63 8.28 -16.45
C PHE A 233 -14.68 9.72 -16.96
N LEU A 234 -15.90 10.26 -17.18
CA LEU A 234 -16.11 11.66 -17.58
C LEU A 234 -15.58 12.64 -16.52
N PHE A 235 -15.69 12.28 -15.24
CA PHE A 235 -15.12 13.07 -14.16
C PHE A 235 -13.59 13.02 -14.16
N TRP A 236 -13.03 11.80 -14.18
CA TRP A 236 -11.60 11.56 -14.18
C TRP A 236 -10.90 12.28 -15.33
N SER A 237 -11.52 12.31 -16.52
CA SER A 237 -10.95 13.00 -17.69
C SER A 237 -10.74 14.51 -17.48
N GLY A 238 -11.65 15.19 -16.78
CA GLY A 238 -11.54 16.64 -16.52
C GLY A 238 -10.71 16.98 -15.27
N PHE A 239 -10.44 15.99 -14.43
CA PHE A 239 -9.80 16.18 -13.13
C PHE A 239 -8.26 16.17 -13.22
N ARG A 240 -7.67 15.26 -14.01
CA ARG A 240 -6.22 15.14 -14.25
C ARG A 240 -5.94 14.94 -15.75
N PRO A 241 -6.03 15.99 -16.58
CA PRO A 241 -5.89 15.91 -18.03
C PRO A 241 -4.60 15.22 -18.47
N GLU A 242 -3.49 15.48 -17.79
CA GLU A 242 -2.18 14.90 -18.11
C GLU A 242 -2.14 13.37 -17.95
N HIS A 243 -2.76 12.84 -16.90
CA HIS A 243 -2.86 11.39 -16.67
C HIS A 243 -3.81 10.72 -17.66
N TYR A 244 -4.91 11.42 -17.97
CA TYR A 244 -5.85 11.00 -19.00
C TYR A 244 -5.16 10.89 -20.36
N TYR A 245 -4.42 11.92 -20.79
CA TYR A 245 -3.71 11.91 -22.07
C TYR A 245 -2.57 10.89 -22.09
N LEU A 246 -1.88 10.67 -20.96
CA LEU A 246 -0.88 9.63 -20.85
C LEU A 246 -1.50 8.24 -21.01
N ALA A 247 -2.58 7.93 -20.29
CA ALA A 247 -3.27 6.64 -20.40
C ALA A 247 -3.84 6.41 -21.81
N TRP A 248 -4.44 7.44 -22.40
CA TRP A 248 -4.89 7.44 -23.79
C TRP A 248 -3.73 7.17 -24.75
N GLY A 249 -2.65 7.94 -24.62
CA GLY A 249 -1.46 7.84 -25.47
C GLY A 249 -0.80 6.46 -25.38
N SER A 250 -0.65 5.91 -24.18
CA SER A 250 -0.12 4.56 -23.96
C SER A 250 -1.00 3.48 -24.58
N MET A 251 -2.32 3.60 -24.45
CA MET A 251 -3.27 2.64 -25.04
C MET A 251 -3.21 2.68 -26.57
N VAL A 252 -3.24 3.87 -27.17
CA VAL A 252 -3.15 4.04 -28.63
C VAL A 252 -1.80 3.57 -29.17
N LEU A 253 -0.71 3.93 -28.48
CA LEU A 253 0.65 3.52 -28.86
C LEU A 253 0.79 2.00 -28.79
N GLY A 254 0.38 1.37 -27.69
CA GLY A 254 0.52 -0.07 -27.51
C GLY A 254 -0.33 -0.88 -28.48
N TRP A 255 -1.57 -0.43 -28.72
CA TRP A 255 -2.44 -1.02 -29.73
C TRP A 255 -1.77 -0.92 -31.12
N SER A 256 -1.24 0.26 -31.45
CA SER A 256 -0.55 0.51 -32.73
C SER A 256 0.70 -0.33 -32.90
N LEU A 257 1.53 -0.46 -31.87
CA LEU A 257 2.74 -1.29 -31.88
C LEU A 257 2.41 -2.76 -32.10
N CYS A 258 1.39 -3.29 -31.44
CA CYS A 258 0.95 -4.67 -31.64
C CYS A 258 0.41 -4.90 -33.06
N ALA A 259 -0.39 -3.96 -33.58
CA ALA A 259 -0.90 -4.01 -34.95
C ALA A 259 0.22 -3.94 -36.01
N LEU A 260 1.26 -3.13 -35.78
CA LEU A 260 2.41 -2.98 -36.67
C LEU A 260 3.35 -4.19 -36.58
N ALA A 261 3.72 -4.63 -35.38
CA ALA A 261 4.62 -5.77 -35.15
C ALA A 261 4.05 -7.07 -35.74
N GLY A 262 2.75 -7.29 -35.59
CA GLY A 262 2.06 -8.42 -36.22
C GLY A 262 1.57 -8.16 -37.65
N PHE A 263 1.94 -7.03 -38.26
CA PHE A 263 1.60 -6.61 -39.64
C PHE A 263 0.11 -6.76 -40.01
N ASN A 264 -0.80 -6.68 -39.04
CA ASN A 264 -2.24 -6.90 -39.19
C ASN A 264 -3.01 -6.22 -38.05
N LEU A 265 -4.07 -5.47 -38.37
CA LEU A 265 -4.88 -4.74 -37.38
C LEU A 265 -5.58 -5.66 -36.36
N TYR A 266 -5.84 -6.93 -36.67
CA TYR A 266 -6.35 -7.89 -35.68
C TYR A 266 -5.40 -8.12 -34.51
N MET A 267 -4.11 -7.80 -34.66
CA MET A 267 -3.12 -7.93 -33.59
C MET A 267 -3.30 -6.86 -32.51
N GLY A 268 -3.99 -5.75 -32.81
CA GLY A 268 -4.44 -4.82 -31.78
C GLY A 268 -5.53 -5.41 -30.87
N LEU A 269 -6.31 -6.41 -31.32
CA LEU A 269 -7.23 -7.13 -30.41
C LEU A 269 -6.46 -8.01 -29.41
N VAL A 270 -5.27 -8.50 -29.78
CA VAL A 270 -4.39 -9.21 -28.84
C VAL A 270 -3.97 -8.27 -27.71
N PHE A 271 -3.56 -7.04 -28.06
CA PHE A 271 -3.28 -5.98 -27.07
C PHE A 271 -4.49 -5.69 -26.17
N THR A 272 -5.69 -5.60 -26.76
CA THR A 272 -6.93 -5.34 -26.02
C THR A 272 -7.25 -6.49 -25.04
N ALA A 273 -7.10 -7.73 -25.49
CA ALA A 273 -7.32 -8.93 -24.68
C ALA A 273 -6.31 -9.05 -23.54
N LEU A 274 -5.02 -8.86 -23.82
CA LEU A 274 -3.97 -8.89 -22.80
C LEU A 274 -4.12 -7.75 -21.79
N SER A 275 -4.51 -6.56 -22.22
CA SER A 275 -4.83 -5.44 -21.33
C SER A 275 -6.05 -5.76 -20.45
N GLY A 276 -7.10 -6.37 -21.03
CA GLY A 276 -8.28 -6.81 -20.29
C GLY A 276 -7.99 -7.93 -19.28
N ILE A 277 -7.17 -8.92 -19.64
CA ILE A 277 -6.69 -9.99 -18.74
C ILE A 277 -5.84 -9.38 -17.63
N GLY A 278 -4.93 -8.47 -17.97
CA GLY A 278 -4.12 -7.74 -16.99
C GLY A 278 -4.98 -6.96 -16.00
N LEU A 279 -6.04 -6.29 -16.47
CA LEU A 279 -7.01 -5.61 -15.60
C LEU A 279 -7.77 -6.61 -14.72
N LEU A 280 -8.24 -7.72 -15.27
CA LEU A 280 -8.93 -8.76 -14.50
C LEU A 280 -8.03 -9.36 -13.42
N ALA A 281 -6.82 -9.76 -13.80
CA ALA A 281 -5.83 -10.30 -12.88
C ALA A 281 -5.44 -9.26 -11.81
N ASN A 282 -5.32 -7.98 -12.19
CA ASN A 282 -5.11 -6.90 -11.24
C ASN A 282 -6.29 -6.76 -10.26
N PHE A 283 -7.53 -6.72 -10.74
CA PHE A 283 -8.70 -6.61 -9.87
C PHE A 283 -8.92 -7.84 -8.98
N MET A 284 -8.68 -9.05 -9.51
CA MET A 284 -8.74 -10.29 -8.74
C MET A 284 -7.64 -10.34 -7.68
N LYS A 285 -6.41 -9.96 -8.04
CA LYS A 285 -5.29 -9.92 -7.10
C LYS A 285 -5.55 -8.88 -5.99
N ILE A 286 -6.15 -7.74 -6.33
CA ILE A 286 -6.59 -6.74 -5.34
C ILE A 286 -7.71 -7.30 -4.45
N ALA A 287 -8.67 -8.05 -5.01
CA ALA A 287 -9.76 -8.63 -4.23
C ALA A 287 -9.31 -9.74 -3.27
N ILE A 288 -8.33 -10.55 -3.68
CA ILE A 288 -7.83 -11.70 -2.90
C ILE A 288 -6.73 -11.28 -1.94
N TYR A 289 -5.70 -10.62 -2.47
CA TYR A 289 -4.45 -10.34 -1.76
C TYR A 289 -4.28 -8.86 -1.46
N GLY A 290 -5.25 -8.01 -1.77
CA GLY A 290 -5.18 -6.59 -1.46
C GLY A 290 -4.06 -5.79 -2.15
N VAL A 291 -3.27 -6.43 -3.02
CA VAL A 291 -2.15 -5.83 -3.77
C VAL A 291 -2.45 -5.91 -5.27
N PRO A 292 -1.93 -4.99 -6.09
CA PRO A 292 -2.14 -4.97 -7.53
C PRO A 292 -1.20 -5.96 -8.19
N LEU A 293 -1.29 -6.08 -9.51
CA LEU A 293 -0.15 -6.58 -10.25
C LEU A 293 1.02 -5.57 -10.18
N GLY A 294 2.18 -6.05 -9.75
CA GLY A 294 3.43 -5.31 -9.58
C GLY A 294 4.62 -6.03 -10.24
N GLY A 295 5.79 -5.40 -10.20
CA GLY A 295 7.02 -5.93 -10.81
C GLY A 295 7.47 -7.23 -10.14
N ASP A 296 7.22 -7.35 -8.84
CA ASP A 296 7.53 -8.54 -8.05
C ASP A 296 6.75 -9.79 -8.51
N ASP A 297 5.59 -9.64 -9.18
CA ASP A 297 4.86 -10.79 -9.75
C ASP A 297 5.60 -11.44 -10.91
N LEU A 298 6.34 -10.63 -11.68
CA LEU A 298 7.21 -11.15 -12.74
C LEU A 298 8.43 -11.86 -12.11
N GLY A 299 8.94 -11.33 -11.01
CA GLY A 299 9.97 -11.98 -10.19
C GLY A 299 9.50 -13.32 -9.63
N ASN A 300 8.28 -13.38 -9.08
CA ASN A 300 7.66 -14.60 -8.56
C ASN A 300 7.38 -15.63 -9.67
N LEU A 301 6.99 -15.19 -10.86
CA LEU A 301 6.83 -16.07 -12.02
C LEU A 301 8.19 -16.64 -12.48
N MET A 302 9.25 -15.83 -12.44
CA MET A 302 10.62 -16.28 -12.75
C MET A 302 11.20 -17.18 -11.66
N ALA A 303 10.86 -16.94 -10.39
CA ALA A 303 11.21 -17.80 -9.27
C ALA A 303 10.47 -19.15 -9.37
N LEU A 304 9.18 -19.14 -9.73
CA LEU A 304 8.42 -20.35 -10.02
C LEU A 304 9.03 -21.12 -11.20
N LEU A 305 9.47 -20.43 -12.25
CA LEU A 305 10.17 -21.04 -13.38
C LEU A 305 11.50 -21.67 -12.95
N HIS A 306 12.28 -20.99 -12.09
CA HIS A 306 13.50 -21.55 -11.51
C HIS A 306 13.21 -22.79 -10.66
N ILE A 307 12.21 -22.74 -9.79
CA ILE A 307 11.77 -23.88 -8.98
C ILE A 307 11.34 -25.06 -9.87
N LEU A 308 10.60 -24.79 -10.95
CA LEU A 308 10.19 -25.81 -11.92
C LEU A 308 11.37 -26.40 -12.69
N LEU A 309 12.38 -25.59 -13.04
CA LEU A 309 13.62 -26.05 -13.67
C LEU A 309 14.46 -26.90 -12.71
N ASP A 310 14.51 -26.54 -11.43
CA ASP A 310 15.25 -27.28 -10.40
C ASP A 310 14.58 -28.61 -10.05
N GLN A 311 13.25 -28.63 -9.93
CA GLN A 311 12.49 -29.83 -9.54
C GLN A 311 12.17 -30.75 -10.72
N HIS A 312 11.97 -30.18 -11.91
CA HIS A 312 11.58 -30.91 -13.12
C HIS A 312 12.37 -30.43 -14.35
N PRO A 313 13.71 -30.62 -14.40
CA PRO A 313 14.58 -30.04 -15.43
C PRO A 313 14.19 -30.43 -16.86
N VAL A 314 13.56 -31.59 -17.02
CA VAL A 314 13.16 -32.14 -18.33
C VAL A 314 11.86 -31.53 -18.84
N LEU A 315 10.94 -31.10 -17.95
CA LEU A 315 9.59 -30.68 -18.35
C LEU A 315 9.56 -29.34 -19.12
N PRO A 316 10.28 -28.28 -18.70
CA PRO A 316 10.40 -27.05 -19.48
C PRO A 316 11.13 -27.28 -20.81
N VAL A 317 12.14 -28.16 -20.82
CA VAL A 317 12.88 -28.52 -22.05
C VAL A 317 11.97 -29.27 -23.03
N LEU A 318 11.17 -30.23 -22.56
CA LEU A 318 10.17 -30.93 -23.38
C LEU A 318 9.06 -29.99 -23.85
N ALA A 319 8.65 -29.01 -23.04
CA ALA A 319 7.69 -27.98 -23.45
C ALA A 319 8.27 -27.09 -24.54
N VAL A 320 9.54 -26.66 -24.42
CA VAL A 320 10.25 -25.88 -25.45
C VAL A 320 10.47 -26.70 -26.71
N LEU A 321 10.93 -27.95 -26.60
CA LEU A 321 11.11 -28.86 -27.74
C LEU A 321 9.77 -29.20 -28.39
N GLY A 322 8.71 -29.36 -27.61
CA GLY A 322 7.34 -29.52 -28.10
C GLY A 322 6.84 -28.27 -28.81
N LEU A 323 7.13 -27.08 -28.28
CA LEU A 323 6.82 -25.80 -28.93
C LEU A 323 7.60 -25.65 -30.24
N LEU A 324 8.89 -25.99 -30.26
CA LEU A 324 9.75 -25.98 -31.45
C LEU A 324 9.30 -27.02 -32.48
N PHE A 325 8.90 -28.20 -32.04
CA PHE A 325 8.33 -29.24 -32.88
C PHE A 325 6.98 -28.82 -33.44
N LEU A 326 6.09 -28.21 -32.66
CA LEU A 326 4.85 -27.60 -33.15
C LEU A 326 5.14 -26.47 -34.15
N CYS A 327 6.17 -25.66 -33.90
CA CYS A 327 6.64 -24.61 -34.81
C CYS A 327 7.12 -25.15 -36.16
N TRP A 328 7.87 -26.24 -36.12
CA TRP A 328 8.38 -26.92 -37.30
C TRP A 328 7.29 -27.72 -38.03
N ARG A 329 6.50 -28.52 -37.30
CA ARG A 329 5.48 -29.45 -37.81
C ARG A 329 4.27 -28.76 -38.42
N PHE A 330 3.90 -27.59 -37.90
CA PHE A 330 2.75 -26.83 -38.38
C PHE A 330 3.13 -25.58 -39.18
N ALA A 331 4.43 -25.37 -39.47
CA ALA A 331 4.95 -24.19 -40.17
C ALA A 331 4.16 -22.94 -39.78
N LEU A 332 4.14 -22.66 -38.46
CA LEU A 332 3.16 -21.84 -37.73
C LEU A 332 2.36 -20.95 -38.70
N SER A 333 1.03 -21.21 -38.82
CA SER A 333 0.13 -20.33 -39.56
C SER A 333 0.56 -18.89 -39.35
N ARG A 334 0.69 -18.11 -40.44
CA ARG A 334 1.19 -16.72 -40.36
C ARG A 334 0.51 -15.92 -39.24
N TRP A 335 -0.70 -16.30 -38.83
CA TRP A 335 -1.41 -15.78 -37.66
C TRP A 335 -0.78 -16.07 -36.29
N LEU A 336 -0.25 -17.27 -36.04
CA LEU A 336 0.45 -17.60 -34.79
C LEU A 336 1.74 -16.77 -34.64
N LEU A 337 2.56 -16.66 -35.70
CA LEU A 337 3.76 -15.82 -35.68
C LEU A 337 3.43 -14.34 -35.43
N ARG A 338 2.36 -13.83 -36.05
CA ARG A 338 1.88 -12.46 -35.82
C ARG A 338 1.40 -12.26 -34.39
N THR A 339 0.71 -13.24 -33.83
CA THR A 339 0.21 -13.20 -32.44
C THR A 339 1.36 -13.23 -31.44
N ALA A 340 2.38 -14.06 -31.68
CA ALA A 340 3.60 -14.10 -30.88
C ALA A 340 4.34 -12.75 -30.93
N ALA A 341 4.51 -12.17 -32.12
CA ALA A 341 5.14 -10.85 -32.28
C ALA A 341 4.35 -9.74 -31.56
N ALA A 342 3.02 -9.75 -31.65
CA ALA A 342 2.16 -8.81 -30.94
C ALA A 342 2.24 -8.97 -29.41
N THR A 343 2.28 -10.21 -28.93
CA THR A 343 2.43 -10.51 -27.49
C THR A 343 3.80 -10.06 -26.98
N ALA A 344 4.87 -10.32 -27.73
CA ALA A 344 6.20 -9.82 -27.40
C ALA A 344 6.25 -8.28 -27.38
N ALA A 345 5.61 -7.61 -28.34
CA ALA A 345 5.51 -6.16 -28.37
C ALA A 345 4.73 -5.59 -27.16
N PHE A 346 3.65 -6.24 -26.73
CA PHE A 346 2.91 -5.89 -25.51
C PHE A 346 3.82 -5.92 -24.28
N PHE A 347 4.52 -7.03 -24.04
CA PHE A 347 5.40 -7.15 -22.88
C PHE A 347 6.62 -6.24 -22.96
N ALA A 348 7.20 -6.04 -24.15
CA ALA A 348 8.29 -5.08 -24.35
C ALA A 348 7.85 -3.65 -24.01
N LEU A 349 6.62 -3.27 -24.37
CA LEU A 349 6.06 -1.97 -23.98
C LEU A 349 5.86 -1.88 -22.47
N CYS A 350 5.37 -2.93 -21.80
CA CYS A 350 5.26 -2.96 -20.34
C CYS A 350 6.63 -2.78 -19.67
N VAL A 351 7.67 -3.47 -20.15
CA VAL A 351 9.04 -3.34 -19.65
C VAL A 351 9.57 -1.92 -19.91
N PHE A 352 9.41 -1.39 -21.13
CA PHE A 352 9.86 -0.06 -21.49
C PHE A 352 9.16 1.03 -20.67
N ALA A 353 7.84 0.95 -20.51
CA ALA A 353 7.06 1.88 -19.68
C ALA A 353 7.54 1.84 -18.22
N THR A 354 7.83 0.64 -17.71
CA THR A 354 8.38 0.45 -16.36
C THR A 354 9.77 1.09 -16.22
N GLN A 355 10.70 0.79 -17.13
CA GLN A 355 12.07 1.32 -17.10
C GLN A 355 12.14 2.83 -17.33
N THR A 356 11.32 3.36 -18.24
CA THR A 356 11.25 4.79 -18.56
C THR A 356 10.69 5.58 -17.39
N SER A 357 9.65 5.06 -16.72
CA SER A 357 9.13 5.62 -15.47
C SER A 357 10.22 5.64 -14.39
N ASN A 358 11.00 4.56 -14.25
CA ASN A 358 12.11 4.48 -13.29
C ASN A 358 13.23 5.50 -13.57
N LYS A 359 13.47 5.87 -14.83
CA LYS A 359 14.56 6.78 -15.23
C LYS A 359 14.16 8.25 -15.17
N LEU A 360 12.94 8.61 -15.60
CA LEU A 360 12.46 9.99 -15.66
C LEU A 360 12.02 10.54 -14.30
N LEU A 361 11.52 9.69 -13.40
CA LEU A 361 10.96 10.11 -12.10
C LEU A 361 11.96 9.93 -10.93
N GLY A 362 13.19 9.53 -11.24
CA GLY A 362 14.25 9.24 -10.27
C GLY A 362 13.99 7.96 -9.45
N ALA A 363 15.06 7.38 -8.90
CA ALA A 363 15.00 6.15 -8.08
C ALA A 363 14.11 6.27 -6.81
N ASN A 364 13.61 7.47 -6.51
CA ASN A 364 12.81 7.79 -5.34
C ASN A 364 11.30 7.64 -5.55
N ILE A 365 10.81 7.49 -6.78
CA ILE A 365 9.39 7.20 -7.04
C ILE A 365 9.27 5.94 -7.91
N ARG A 366 9.58 4.79 -7.29
CA ARG A 366 9.35 3.46 -7.90
C ARG A 366 7.88 3.09 -7.76
N TYR A 367 7.13 3.28 -8.84
CA TYR A 367 5.68 3.02 -8.91
C TYR A 367 5.28 1.54 -8.80
N VAL A 368 6.19 0.62 -9.10
CA VAL A 368 5.83 -0.78 -9.41
C VAL A 368 6.75 -1.79 -8.70
N ASP A 369 7.69 -1.33 -7.87
CA ASP A 369 8.80 -2.14 -7.31
C ASP A 369 8.87 -2.08 -5.77
N ARG A 370 7.77 -1.76 -5.11
CA ARG A 370 7.66 -1.70 -3.64
C ARG A 370 6.32 -2.29 -3.20
N ALA A 371 6.22 -3.62 -3.20
CA ALA A 371 4.99 -4.36 -3.03
C ALA A 371 4.27 -4.28 -1.68
N VAL A 372 4.72 -3.50 -0.69
CA VAL A 372 4.07 -3.56 0.63
C VAL A 372 3.48 -2.22 1.10
N ASN A 373 3.82 -1.08 0.47
CA ASN A 373 3.14 0.21 0.71
C ASN A 373 1.81 0.38 -0.03
N TYR A 374 1.51 -0.55 -0.91
CA TYR A 374 0.37 -0.49 -1.81
C TYR A 374 -0.94 -0.91 -1.10
N HIS A 375 -0.83 -1.72 -0.05
CA HIS A 375 -1.85 -2.70 0.27
C HIS A 375 -3.09 -2.11 0.99
N ARG A 376 -2.96 -1.23 1.97
CA ARG A 376 -4.12 -0.93 2.82
C ARG A 376 -5.08 0.09 2.21
N ASP A 377 -4.56 1.19 1.65
CA ASP A 377 -5.39 2.33 1.22
C ASP A 377 -5.63 2.43 -0.30
N ILE A 378 -4.95 1.63 -1.14
CA ILE A 378 -5.33 1.50 -2.56
C ILE A 378 -6.58 0.65 -2.73
N ILE A 379 -6.73 -0.37 -1.90
CA ILE A 379 -8.00 -1.08 -1.83
C ILE A 379 -9.08 -0.08 -1.34
N ARG A 380 -8.73 0.89 -0.45
CA ARG A 380 -9.66 1.91 0.08
C ARG A 380 -10.02 2.97 -0.98
N ALA A 381 -9.09 3.81 -1.39
CA ALA A 381 -9.36 4.94 -2.29
C ALA A 381 -9.32 4.59 -3.80
N GLY A 382 -8.76 3.45 -4.19
CA GLY A 382 -8.40 3.14 -5.58
C GLY A 382 -7.00 3.68 -5.94
N PRO A 383 -6.26 3.01 -6.85
CA PRO A 383 -4.82 3.27 -7.06
C PRO A 383 -4.50 4.68 -7.55
N GLY A 384 -5.39 5.27 -8.36
CA GLY A 384 -5.24 6.67 -8.80
C GLY A 384 -5.52 7.69 -7.71
N LEU A 385 -6.41 7.40 -6.76
CA LEU A 385 -6.90 8.36 -5.77
C LEU A 385 -6.00 8.45 -4.53
N TYR A 386 -5.45 7.31 -4.09
CA TYR A 386 -4.44 7.25 -3.03
C TYR A 386 -3.14 7.90 -3.47
N LEU A 387 -2.67 7.54 -4.67
CA LEU A 387 -1.46 8.12 -5.24
C LEU A 387 -1.63 9.63 -5.47
N PHE A 388 -2.80 10.04 -5.96
CA PHE A 388 -3.17 11.45 -6.06
C PHE A 388 -3.08 12.14 -4.70
N ASN A 389 -3.66 11.59 -3.62
CA ASN A 389 -3.64 12.24 -2.31
C ASN A 389 -2.22 12.33 -1.74
N LEU A 390 -1.44 11.26 -1.83
CA LEU A 390 -0.06 11.25 -1.32
C LEU A 390 0.82 12.22 -2.12
N VAL A 391 0.73 12.20 -3.47
CA VAL A 391 1.54 13.07 -4.34
C VAL A 391 1.07 14.52 -4.26
N ASP A 392 -0.24 14.80 -4.26
CA ASP A 392 -0.80 16.15 -4.12
C ASP A 392 -0.46 16.74 -2.74
N GLU A 393 -0.60 15.96 -1.66
CA GLU A 393 -0.28 16.41 -0.31
C GLU A 393 1.23 16.54 -0.09
N MET A 394 2.08 15.67 -0.65
CA MET A 394 3.54 15.82 -0.58
C MET A 394 4.05 16.99 -1.44
N LEU A 395 3.53 17.18 -2.65
CA LEU A 395 3.91 18.31 -3.52
C LEU A 395 3.44 19.66 -2.95
N GLN A 396 2.31 19.68 -2.22
CA GLN A 396 1.76 20.92 -1.63
C GLN A 396 2.35 21.28 -0.27
N SER A 397 2.66 20.28 0.58
CA SER A 397 3.25 20.53 1.91
C SER A 397 4.77 20.50 1.92
N GLY A 398 5.41 19.91 0.91
CA GLY A 398 6.86 19.77 0.84
C GLY A 398 7.47 18.74 1.80
N ASN A 399 6.66 17.98 2.56
CA ASN A 399 7.16 17.10 3.61
C ASN A 399 6.36 15.79 3.79
N VAL A 400 6.87 14.87 4.62
CA VAL A 400 6.29 13.53 4.85
C VAL A 400 5.34 13.45 6.06
N PHE A 401 5.15 14.53 6.80
CA PHE A 401 4.43 14.55 8.07
C PHE A 401 2.95 14.87 7.88
N ARG A 402 2.10 14.13 8.58
CA ARG A 402 0.66 14.40 8.66
C ARG A 402 0.34 15.39 9.78
N TYR A 403 1.11 15.33 10.85
CA TYR A 403 0.93 16.19 12.02
C TYR A 403 1.54 17.57 11.75
N PRO A 404 0.89 18.69 12.14
CA PRO A 404 1.44 20.04 11.96
C PRO A 404 2.61 20.27 12.90
N LEU A 405 3.80 19.80 12.52
CA LEU A 405 5.04 20.01 13.26
C LEU A 405 5.65 21.35 12.84
N GLN A 406 6.04 22.15 13.83
CA GLN A 406 6.75 23.41 13.64
C GLN A 406 8.24 23.15 13.86
N ILE A 407 8.98 22.84 12.79
CA ILE A 407 10.43 22.65 12.83
C ILE A 407 11.09 23.84 12.14
N ASN A 408 11.96 24.54 12.85
CA ASN A 408 12.68 25.71 12.34
C ASN A 408 14.07 25.80 13.01
N GLU A 409 14.85 26.82 12.65
CA GLU A 409 16.22 27.02 13.16
C GLU A 409 16.28 27.17 14.69
N ARG A 410 15.19 27.60 15.35
CA ARG A 410 15.09 27.74 16.80
C ARG A 410 14.66 26.47 17.53
N THR A 411 14.32 25.42 16.78
CA THR A 411 13.97 24.12 17.36
C THR A 411 15.18 23.57 18.12
N PRO A 412 15.04 23.17 19.38
CA PRO A 412 16.16 22.62 20.15
C PRO A 412 16.79 21.44 19.41
N GLU A 413 18.12 21.36 19.44
CA GLU A 413 18.82 20.15 19.01
C GLU A 413 18.61 19.05 20.05
N LEU A 414 18.66 17.79 19.59
CA LEU A 414 18.59 16.66 20.50
C LEU A 414 19.82 16.70 21.43
N SER A 415 19.58 16.89 22.73
CA SER A 415 20.64 16.87 23.73
C SER A 415 21.27 15.48 23.78
N GLN A 416 22.60 15.43 23.73
CA GLN A 416 23.32 14.18 23.98
C GLN A 416 23.29 13.87 25.49
N PRO A 417 23.14 12.60 25.90
CA PRO A 417 23.24 12.23 27.30
C PRO A 417 24.55 12.72 27.90
N ALA A 418 24.50 13.21 29.13
CA ALA A 418 25.68 13.64 29.87
C ALA A 418 26.43 12.40 30.40
N GLN A 419 27.42 11.95 29.63
CA GLN A 419 28.26 10.77 29.86
C GLN A 419 27.51 9.43 29.86
N SER A 420 28.07 8.43 29.17
CA SER A 420 27.52 7.07 29.22
C SER A 420 27.98 6.36 30.49
N GLU A 421 27.04 5.78 31.20
CA GLU A 421 27.35 4.78 32.22
C GLU A 421 27.85 3.49 31.56
N PRO A 422 28.71 2.70 32.23
CA PRO A 422 29.13 1.41 31.71
C PRO A 422 27.92 0.49 31.45
N PRO A 423 27.98 -0.38 30.43
CA PRO A 423 26.94 -1.34 30.10
C PRO A 423 26.42 -2.14 31.30
N ARG A 424 25.14 -1.92 31.62
CA ARG A 424 24.45 -2.65 32.68
C ARG A 424 24.26 -4.13 32.33
N PHE A 425 24.01 -4.40 31.06
CA PHE A 425 23.84 -5.74 30.52
C PHE A 425 25.04 -6.09 29.66
N ASP A 426 25.47 -7.34 29.71
CA ASP A 426 26.44 -7.89 28.76
C ASP A 426 25.75 -8.18 27.42
N LEU A 427 24.43 -8.36 27.44
CA LEU A 427 23.64 -8.66 26.24
C LEU A 427 22.27 -7.99 26.28
N VAL A 428 21.93 -7.24 25.24
CA VAL A 428 20.57 -6.75 25.00
C VAL A 428 20.10 -7.26 23.65
N ILE A 429 19.06 -8.09 23.62
CA ILE A 429 18.47 -8.62 22.37
C ILE A 429 17.05 -8.08 22.23
N VAL A 430 16.79 -7.43 21.10
CA VAL A 430 15.44 -7.11 20.63
C VAL A 430 15.05 -8.13 19.57
N LEU A 431 14.00 -8.90 19.83
CA LEU A 431 13.44 -9.88 18.90
C LEU A 431 12.08 -9.42 18.37
N GLN A 432 12.06 -9.03 17.10
CA GLN A 432 10.84 -8.76 16.36
C GLN A 432 10.42 -10.03 15.61
N TYR A 433 9.35 -10.68 16.07
CA TYR A 433 8.76 -11.82 15.39
C TYR A 433 7.77 -11.36 14.33
N GLU A 434 7.98 -11.83 13.10
CA GLU A 434 7.08 -11.58 11.98
C GLU A 434 5.71 -12.24 12.21
N SER A 435 4.64 -11.45 12.13
CA SER A 435 3.25 -11.88 12.23
C SER A 435 2.87 -12.67 13.50
N LEU A 436 3.65 -12.56 14.59
CA LEU A 436 3.36 -13.24 15.86
C LEU A 436 2.19 -12.57 16.57
N TRP A 437 1.11 -13.31 16.76
CA TRP A 437 -0.06 -12.87 17.51
C TRP A 437 -0.56 -14.03 18.37
N LEU A 438 -0.85 -13.78 19.64
CA LEU A 438 -1.19 -14.82 20.62
C LEU A 438 -2.61 -14.68 21.19
N ASP A 439 -3.31 -13.58 20.89
CA ASP A 439 -4.61 -13.25 21.51
C ASP A 439 -5.81 -13.54 20.59
N TRP A 440 -5.86 -14.75 20.05
CA TRP A 440 -6.94 -15.17 19.14
C TRP A 440 -8.22 -15.62 19.86
N GLN A 441 -8.32 -15.46 21.19
CA GLN A 441 -9.53 -15.70 22.01
C GLN A 441 -10.27 -17.02 21.69
N GLY A 442 -9.52 -18.11 21.48
CA GLY A 442 -10.07 -19.44 21.17
C GLY A 442 -10.54 -19.64 19.72
N LYS A 443 -10.39 -18.65 18.83
CA LYS A 443 -10.89 -18.72 17.45
C LYS A 443 -9.99 -19.50 16.49
N ILE A 444 -8.73 -19.71 16.86
CA ILE A 444 -7.82 -20.66 16.18
C ILE A 444 -7.97 -22.06 16.80
N CYS A 445 -9.02 -22.33 17.61
CA CYS A 445 -9.32 -23.53 18.44
C CYS A 445 -8.18 -24.00 19.37
N ALA A 446 -6.96 -24.15 18.88
CA ALA A 446 -5.77 -24.40 19.68
C ALA A 446 -5.45 -23.22 20.61
N PRO A 447 -4.97 -23.48 21.84
CA PRO A 447 -4.48 -22.43 22.72
C PRO A 447 -3.16 -21.85 22.22
N ALA A 448 -2.88 -20.59 22.57
CA ALA A 448 -1.58 -20.00 22.31
C ALA A 448 -0.47 -20.74 23.08
N PRO A 449 0.68 -21.04 22.46
CA PRO A 449 1.80 -21.68 23.15
C PRO A 449 2.35 -20.80 24.27
N THR A 450 2.69 -21.41 25.40
CA THR A 450 3.27 -20.76 26.58
C THR A 450 4.75 -21.14 26.75
N LEU A 451 5.56 -20.23 27.29
CA LEU A 451 6.97 -20.50 27.58
C LEU A 451 7.13 -21.28 28.91
N ALA A 452 7.96 -22.32 28.91
CA ALA A 452 8.40 -23.06 30.08
C ALA A 452 9.83 -22.66 30.47
N LEU A 453 9.96 -21.58 31.24
CA LEU A 453 11.25 -20.97 31.59
C LEU A 453 11.80 -21.45 32.95
N PRO A 454 13.14 -21.50 33.14
CA PRO A 454 13.76 -21.73 34.44
C PRO A 454 13.40 -20.65 35.47
N ALA A 455 13.47 -20.98 36.76
CA ALA A 455 13.24 -20.01 37.85
C ALA A 455 14.25 -18.86 37.87
N GLY A 456 15.41 -19.01 37.22
CA GLY A 456 16.43 -17.97 37.04
C GLY A 456 16.02 -16.87 36.06
N VAL A 457 14.91 -17.01 35.33
CA VAL A 457 14.44 -16.03 34.34
C VAL A 457 13.24 -15.26 34.87
N ALA A 458 13.44 -13.96 35.11
CA ALA A 458 12.33 -13.04 35.31
C ALA A 458 11.66 -12.72 33.97
N GLN A 459 10.34 -12.66 33.96
CA GLN A 459 9.54 -12.39 32.76
C GLN A 459 8.42 -11.39 33.04
N TRP A 460 8.08 -10.61 32.03
CA TRP A 460 6.90 -9.75 32.01
C TRP A 460 6.31 -9.73 30.60
N HIS A 461 4.99 -9.80 30.48
CA HIS A 461 4.32 -9.79 29.18
C HIS A 461 3.00 -9.02 29.23
N LYS A 462 2.65 -8.38 28.12
CA LYS A 462 1.38 -7.68 27.93
C LYS A 462 1.04 -7.59 26.45
N THR A 463 -0.17 -7.14 26.15
CA THR A 463 -0.57 -6.79 24.78
C THR A 463 -0.41 -5.29 24.58
N ILE A 464 0.14 -4.89 23.42
CA ILE A 464 0.34 -3.49 23.04
C ILE A 464 -0.15 -3.23 21.60
N HIS A 465 -0.19 -1.96 21.20
CA HIS A 465 -0.53 -1.57 19.84
C HIS A 465 0.64 -1.68 18.87
N SER A 466 0.39 -2.34 17.73
CA SER A 466 1.22 -2.33 16.53
C SER A 466 0.78 -1.18 15.60
N PRO A 467 1.71 -0.44 14.97
CA PRO A 467 1.36 0.59 13.99
C PRO A 467 0.68 0.04 12.72
N THR A 468 0.63 -1.28 12.57
CA THR A 468 0.15 -1.94 11.35
C THR A 468 -0.54 -3.28 11.63
N THR A 469 -1.11 -3.86 10.58
CA THR A 469 -1.74 -5.17 10.58
C THR A 469 -1.53 -5.82 9.21
N GLY A 470 -1.31 -7.14 9.18
CA GLY A 470 -1.20 -7.94 7.96
C GLY A 470 0.04 -7.72 7.10
N GLY A 471 0.97 -6.86 7.52
CA GLY A 471 2.17 -6.51 6.78
C GLY A 471 2.78 -5.19 7.27
N MET A 472 3.83 -4.75 6.59
CA MET A 472 4.59 -3.52 6.91
C MET A 472 5.46 -3.64 8.17
N THR A 473 6.15 -4.77 8.34
CA THR A 473 7.21 -5.04 9.34
C THR A 473 8.10 -3.83 9.66
N VAL A 474 8.47 -3.05 8.64
CA VAL A 474 9.31 -1.84 8.77
C VAL A 474 8.71 -0.73 9.63
N LEU A 475 7.37 -0.66 9.76
CA LEU A 475 6.72 0.34 10.62
C LEU A 475 6.93 0.03 12.09
N ALA A 476 6.73 -1.24 12.49
CA ALA A 476 7.06 -1.74 13.82
C ALA A 476 8.56 -1.59 14.10
N GLU A 477 9.39 -1.93 13.11
CA GLU A 477 10.85 -1.81 13.20
C GLU A 477 11.28 -0.36 13.44
N PHE A 478 10.69 0.60 12.72
CA PHE A 478 10.94 2.03 12.89
C PHE A 478 10.50 2.53 14.27
N GLU A 479 9.28 2.19 14.72
CA GLU A 479 8.79 2.61 16.03
C GLU A 479 9.71 2.10 17.14
N MET A 480 10.06 0.82 17.10
CA MET A 480 10.95 0.23 18.11
C MET A 480 12.37 0.83 18.04
N ASN A 481 12.95 0.99 16.85
CA ASN A 481 14.32 1.49 16.72
C ASN A 481 14.47 2.97 17.11
N THR A 482 13.50 3.80 16.72
CA THR A 482 13.60 5.25 16.94
C THR A 482 12.90 5.67 18.22
N GLY A 483 11.82 5.03 18.61
CA GLY A 483 10.92 5.54 19.64
C GLY A 483 10.06 6.73 19.17
N LEU A 484 9.89 6.88 17.85
CA LEU A 484 8.96 7.84 17.24
C LEU A 484 7.70 7.10 16.75
N PRO A 485 6.48 7.64 17.01
CA PRO A 485 5.25 7.03 16.49
C PRO A 485 5.13 7.24 14.98
N VAL A 486 4.78 6.18 14.24
CA VAL A 486 4.51 6.23 12.79
C VAL A 486 3.33 7.14 12.48
N GLY A 487 2.42 7.36 13.44
CA GLY A 487 1.28 8.26 13.27
C GLY A 487 1.64 9.73 13.00
N LEU A 488 2.91 10.14 13.21
CA LEU A 488 3.42 11.44 12.77
C LEU A 488 3.49 11.56 11.25
N LEU A 489 3.65 10.44 10.55
CA LEU A 489 3.86 10.38 9.11
C LEU A 489 2.53 10.23 8.37
N LYS A 490 2.52 10.69 7.11
CA LYS A 490 1.41 10.41 6.21
C LYS A 490 1.26 8.91 5.99
N GLN A 491 0.01 8.45 5.89
CA GLN A 491 -0.26 7.04 5.66
C GLN A 491 0.43 6.58 4.37
N GLY A 492 1.09 5.42 4.45
CA GLY A 492 1.80 4.81 3.32
C GLY A 492 3.25 5.27 3.13
N VAL A 493 3.72 6.24 3.92
CA VAL A 493 5.14 6.56 4.02
C VAL A 493 5.87 5.39 4.68
N VAL A 494 6.97 4.94 4.06
CA VAL A 494 7.95 4.08 4.73
C VAL A 494 9.07 4.96 5.27
N PRO A 495 9.20 5.07 6.61
CA PRO A 495 10.11 6.01 7.24
C PRO A 495 11.55 5.88 6.76
N TYR A 496 12.01 4.65 6.53
CA TYR A 496 13.40 4.32 6.20
C TYR A 496 13.94 5.00 4.94
N TYR A 497 13.08 5.36 3.98
CA TYR A 497 13.51 6.08 2.79
C TYR A 497 13.77 7.58 3.04
N TYR A 498 13.38 8.11 4.19
CA TYR A 498 13.44 9.53 4.53
C TYR A 498 14.35 9.84 5.72
N LEU A 499 14.95 8.80 6.31
CA LEU A 499 15.91 8.94 7.38
C LEU A 499 17.16 9.71 6.93
N SER A 500 17.72 10.47 7.86
CA SER A 500 19.04 11.10 7.76
C SER A 500 20.15 10.05 7.76
N ASP A 501 21.39 10.46 7.51
CA ASP A 501 22.54 9.54 7.50
C ASP A 501 22.96 9.11 8.92
N LYS A 502 22.45 9.79 9.96
CA LYS A 502 22.69 9.44 11.36
C LYS A 502 21.41 9.67 12.18
N VAL A 503 20.76 8.59 12.55
CA VAL A 503 19.45 8.59 13.19
C VAL A 503 19.59 8.26 14.67
N PRO A 504 19.10 9.10 15.59
CA PRO A 504 18.99 8.73 17.00
C PRO A 504 18.04 7.54 17.18
N GLY A 505 18.48 6.55 17.93
CA GLY A 505 17.72 5.31 18.13
C GLY A 505 18.46 4.33 19.02
N LEU A 506 17.93 3.11 19.13
CA LEU A 506 18.45 2.06 20.00
C LEU A 506 19.93 1.76 19.75
N ALA A 507 20.33 1.51 18.50
CA ALA A 507 21.72 1.17 18.19
C ALA A 507 22.69 2.33 18.44
N GLN A 508 22.34 3.58 18.11
CA GLN A 508 23.17 4.72 18.48
C GLN A 508 23.33 4.86 20.01
N SER A 509 22.24 4.70 20.78
CA SER A 509 22.31 4.75 22.24
C SER A 509 23.13 3.61 22.81
N ALA A 510 22.96 2.38 22.28
CA ALA A 510 23.77 1.23 22.67
C ALA A 510 25.27 1.49 22.38
N LYS A 511 25.60 2.01 21.20
CA LYS A 511 26.98 2.34 20.83
C LYS A 511 27.57 3.42 21.73
N GLN A 512 26.80 4.45 22.09
CA GLN A 512 27.23 5.48 23.04
C GLN A 512 27.52 4.90 24.42
N SER A 513 26.78 3.87 24.82
CA SER A 513 27.03 3.11 26.04
C SER A 513 28.14 2.07 25.92
N GLY A 514 28.76 1.88 24.75
CA GLY A 514 29.89 0.96 24.56
C GLY A 514 29.51 -0.44 24.07
N TYR A 515 28.26 -0.67 23.67
CA TYR A 515 27.84 -1.92 23.05
C TYR A 515 28.33 -2.02 21.59
N GLN A 516 28.71 -3.22 21.18
CA GLN A 516 28.72 -3.61 19.77
C GLN A 516 27.27 -3.73 19.28
N THR A 517 27.01 -3.39 18.01
CA THR A 517 25.65 -3.34 17.47
C THR A 517 25.46 -4.28 16.29
N LEU A 518 24.46 -5.16 16.39
CA LEU A 518 24.11 -6.15 15.36
C LEU A 518 22.65 -5.97 14.91
N PHE A 519 22.42 -5.92 13.61
CA PHE A 519 21.10 -6.11 13.01
C PHE A 519 21.07 -7.44 12.25
N ALA A 520 20.07 -8.29 12.52
CA ALA A 520 19.92 -9.58 11.85
C ALA A 520 18.52 -9.74 11.26
N HIS A 521 18.42 -10.02 9.98
CA HIS A 521 17.14 -10.28 9.32
C HIS A 521 17.37 -11.22 8.13
N PRO A 522 16.88 -12.48 8.16
CA PRO A 522 17.21 -13.48 7.15
C PRO A 522 16.39 -13.28 5.86
N TYR A 523 16.50 -12.10 5.26
CA TYR A 523 15.84 -11.71 4.02
C TYR A 523 16.69 -10.70 3.25
N VAL A 524 16.22 -10.30 2.07
CA VAL A 524 16.96 -9.43 1.15
C VAL A 524 17.18 -8.04 1.74
N GLU A 525 18.44 -7.64 1.88
CA GLU A 525 18.87 -6.35 2.46
C GLU A 525 18.24 -5.11 1.83
N LYS A 526 18.03 -5.12 0.52
CA LYS A 526 17.51 -3.96 -0.22
C LYS A 526 16.04 -3.69 0.06
N PHE A 527 15.31 -4.68 0.58
CA PHE A 527 13.92 -4.54 0.91
C PHE A 527 13.73 -3.50 2.02
N TRP A 528 12.69 -2.67 1.90
CA TRP A 528 12.41 -1.56 2.83
C TRP A 528 13.45 -0.46 3.00
N GLY A 529 14.47 -0.40 2.14
CA GLY A 529 15.52 0.62 2.27
C GLY A 529 16.47 0.35 3.45
N ARG A 530 16.47 -0.86 4.00
CA ARG A 530 17.35 -1.27 5.12
C ARG A 530 18.84 -1.09 4.81
N ALA A 531 19.24 -1.28 3.55
CA ALA A 531 20.61 -1.00 3.08
C ALA A 531 21.14 0.41 3.45
N LYS A 532 20.25 1.41 3.56
CA LYS A 532 20.61 2.77 4.01
C LYS A 532 20.23 3.03 5.47
N ALA A 533 19.04 2.61 5.87
CA ALA A 533 18.50 2.91 7.20
C ALA A 533 19.25 2.19 8.33
N ILE A 534 19.63 0.93 8.16
CA ILE A 534 20.27 0.13 9.21
C ILE A 534 21.64 0.70 9.60
N PRO A 535 22.54 1.05 8.64
CA PRO A 535 23.75 1.80 8.98
C PRO A 535 23.47 3.16 9.63
N ALA A 536 22.48 3.92 9.14
CA ALA A 536 22.14 5.23 9.68
C ALA A 536 21.64 5.17 11.15
N LEU A 537 20.90 4.12 11.49
CA LEU A 537 20.47 3.81 12.86
C LEU A 537 21.63 3.42 13.80
N GLY A 538 22.80 3.13 13.24
CA GLY A 538 24.03 2.87 14.00
C GLY A 538 24.42 1.41 14.13
N TYR A 539 23.80 0.49 13.38
CA TYR A 539 24.19 -0.93 13.39
C TYR A 539 25.46 -1.17 12.58
N GLU A 540 26.49 -1.70 13.23
CA GLU A 540 27.80 -1.95 12.65
C GLU A 540 27.87 -3.31 11.96
N GLU A 541 27.37 -4.35 12.62
CA GLU A 541 27.24 -5.70 12.06
C GLU A 541 25.83 -5.90 11.50
N ARG A 542 25.74 -6.48 10.29
CA ARG A 542 24.47 -6.61 9.56
C ARG A 542 24.40 -7.98 8.88
N TRP A 543 23.45 -8.79 9.29
CA TRP A 543 23.21 -10.12 8.73
C TRP A 543 21.91 -10.13 7.94
N PHE A 544 22.02 -10.52 6.67
CA PHE A 544 20.90 -10.69 5.76
C PHE A 544 20.85 -12.11 5.20
N ASP A 545 19.98 -12.38 4.24
CA ASP A 545 19.82 -13.68 3.56
C ASP A 545 21.13 -14.39 3.21
N THR A 546 22.15 -13.67 2.73
CA THR A 546 23.46 -14.22 2.35
C THR A 546 24.26 -14.87 3.49
N ARG A 547 23.86 -14.64 4.75
CA ARG A 547 24.49 -15.25 5.94
C ARG A 547 23.98 -16.68 6.19
N PHE A 548 22.83 -17.02 5.62
CA PHE A 548 22.11 -18.27 5.87
C PHE A 548 22.11 -19.16 4.62
N THR A 549 21.83 -20.43 4.83
CA THR A 549 21.82 -21.48 3.81
C THR A 549 20.42 -22.00 3.55
N THR A 550 20.23 -22.67 2.42
CA THR A 550 18.95 -23.31 2.07
C THR A 550 18.53 -24.40 3.05
N LEU A 551 19.49 -25.05 3.72
CA LEU A 551 19.23 -26.10 4.73
C LEU A 551 18.59 -25.56 6.02
N GLU A 552 18.69 -24.25 6.25
CA GLU A 552 18.15 -23.58 7.44
C GLU A 552 16.70 -23.12 7.26
N HIS A 553 16.09 -23.43 6.10
CA HIS A 553 14.70 -23.09 5.81
C HIS A 553 13.72 -24.05 6.50
N LYS A 554 12.60 -23.48 6.97
CA LYS A 554 11.41 -24.24 7.34
C LYS A 554 10.21 -23.68 6.58
N GLY A 555 9.72 -24.47 5.62
CA GLY A 555 8.77 -24.00 4.61
C GLY A 555 9.45 -23.05 3.62
N LEU A 556 8.88 -21.85 3.45
CA LEU A 556 9.34 -20.88 2.44
C LEU A 556 10.51 -19.98 2.89
N TYR A 557 10.79 -19.91 4.18
CA TYR A 557 11.72 -18.93 4.76
C TYR A 557 12.73 -19.60 5.70
N ILE A 558 13.82 -18.88 5.99
CA ILE A 558 14.75 -19.24 7.07
C ILE A 558 13.97 -19.38 8.37
N SER A 559 14.25 -20.47 9.09
CA SER A 559 13.58 -20.78 10.34
C SER A 559 13.97 -19.80 11.44
N ASP A 560 13.04 -19.56 12.36
CA ASP A 560 13.31 -18.76 13.56
C ASP A 560 14.42 -19.41 14.40
N ASP A 561 14.46 -20.75 14.41
CA ASP A 561 15.50 -21.52 15.07
C ASP A 561 16.89 -21.25 14.49
N ALA A 562 17.05 -21.24 13.16
CA ALA A 562 18.33 -20.93 12.56
C ALA A 562 18.80 -19.52 12.93
N LEU A 563 17.91 -18.52 12.90
CA LEU A 563 18.25 -17.16 13.33
C LEU A 563 18.72 -17.12 14.79
N ILE A 564 18.02 -17.80 15.69
CA ILE A 564 18.42 -17.93 17.10
C ILE A 564 19.77 -18.63 17.25
N ASP A 565 20.06 -19.67 16.47
CA ASP A 565 21.35 -20.37 16.53
C ASP A 565 22.53 -19.47 16.12
N HIS A 566 22.36 -18.64 15.09
CA HIS A 566 23.37 -17.66 14.71
C HIS A 566 23.57 -16.59 15.79
N LEU A 567 22.48 -16.10 16.40
CA LEU A 567 22.57 -15.15 17.52
C LEU A 567 23.31 -15.75 18.71
N LEU A 568 22.94 -16.96 19.15
CA LEU A 568 23.57 -17.66 20.26
C LEU A 568 25.07 -17.85 20.02
N LYS A 569 25.47 -18.30 18.82
CA LYS A 569 26.88 -18.41 18.44
C LYS A 569 27.61 -17.07 18.57
N ARG A 570 27.00 -15.97 18.12
CA ARG A 570 27.60 -14.64 18.23
C ARG A 570 27.68 -14.10 19.65
N THR A 571 26.70 -14.43 20.50
CA THR A 571 26.74 -14.08 21.92
C THR A 571 27.86 -14.79 22.69
N ALA A 572 28.34 -15.93 22.18
CA ALA A 572 29.41 -16.73 22.79
C ALA A 572 30.82 -16.42 22.24
N GLN A 573 30.94 -15.62 21.18
CA GLN A 573 32.21 -15.35 20.49
C GLN A 573 33.06 -14.25 21.13
N ASP A 574 32.43 -13.32 21.86
CA ASP A 574 33.09 -12.15 22.46
C ASP A 574 32.51 -11.89 23.86
N ASP A 575 33.35 -11.35 24.74
CA ASP A 575 33.00 -10.91 26.10
C ASP A 575 32.55 -9.44 26.10
N GLY A 576 32.75 -8.71 24.99
CA GLY A 576 32.23 -7.36 24.80
C GLY A 576 30.69 -7.30 24.86
N PRO A 577 30.13 -6.21 25.40
CA PRO A 577 28.68 -6.06 25.51
C PRO A 577 28.04 -5.94 24.13
N LEU A 578 26.98 -6.71 23.88
CA LEU A 578 26.32 -6.79 22.57
C LEU A 578 24.87 -6.29 22.64
N PHE A 579 24.52 -5.38 21.73
CA PHE A 579 23.14 -5.04 21.41
C PHE A 579 22.79 -5.65 20.05
N ALA A 580 21.82 -6.56 20.03
CA ALA A 580 21.34 -7.22 18.82
C ALA A 580 19.86 -6.92 18.59
N TYR A 581 19.51 -6.52 17.37
CA TYR A 581 18.14 -6.40 16.91
C TYR A 581 17.91 -7.43 15.81
N ALA A 582 17.04 -8.40 16.05
CA ALA A 582 16.74 -9.45 15.09
C ALA A 582 15.27 -9.43 14.67
N VAL A 583 15.05 -9.52 13.36
CA VAL A 583 13.72 -9.56 12.73
C VAL A 583 13.54 -10.91 12.07
N THR A 584 12.57 -11.70 12.52
CA THR A 584 12.35 -13.03 11.96
C THR A 584 11.63 -13.00 10.60
N MET A 585 11.58 -14.14 9.90
CA MET A 585 10.84 -14.27 8.63
C MET A 585 9.92 -15.49 8.60
N GLN A 586 10.09 -16.47 9.50
CA GLN A 586 9.34 -17.71 9.40
C GLN A 586 7.83 -17.47 9.53
N GLY A 587 7.40 -16.51 10.34
CA GLY A 587 5.98 -16.18 10.49
C GLY A 587 5.35 -15.48 9.27
N HIS A 588 6.12 -15.12 8.24
CA HIS A 588 5.61 -14.39 7.07
C HIS A 588 4.65 -15.28 6.25
N GLY A 589 3.58 -14.69 5.69
CA GLY A 589 2.67 -15.38 4.76
C GLY A 589 3.32 -15.66 3.39
N PRO A 590 2.67 -16.37 2.46
CA PRO A 590 1.30 -16.88 2.53
C PRO A 590 1.12 -18.02 3.55
N PHE A 591 -0.13 -18.18 4.00
CA PHE A 591 -0.53 -19.25 4.92
C PHE A 591 -1.36 -20.34 4.23
N ASP A 592 -1.72 -20.15 2.96
CA ASP A 592 -2.40 -21.17 2.16
C ASP A 592 -1.43 -22.25 1.65
N GLY A 593 -1.94 -23.47 1.52
CA GLY A 593 -1.19 -24.61 1.02
C GLY A 593 -0.29 -25.30 2.05
N ASP A 594 0.27 -26.44 1.67
CA ASP A 594 1.08 -27.31 2.54
C ASP A 594 2.53 -26.82 2.68
N ARG A 595 2.70 -25.68 3.36
CA ARG A 595 3.99 -25.01 3.52
C ARG A 595 5.02 -25.86 4.27
N TYR A 596 4.60 -26.52 5.35
CA TYR A 596 5.51 -27.24 6.24
C TYR A 596 5.55 -28.75 5.99
N ARG A 597 4.72 -29.28 5.08
CA ARG A 597 4.65 -30.71 4.74
C ARG A 597 4.48 -31.55 6.00
N ALA A 598 5.27 -32.61 6.13
CA ALA A 598 5.26 -33.50 7.30
C ALA A 598 5.62 -32.81 8.63
N GLN A 599 6.17 -31.59 8.61
CA GLN A 599 6.49 -30.82 9.83
C GLN A 599 5.32 -29.94 10.28
N GLN A 600 4.20 -29.95 9.57
CA GLN A 600 3.03 -29.16 9.93
C GLN A 600 2.32 -29.71 11.16
N ILE A 601 1.92 -28.82 12.06
CA ILE A 601 1.08 -29.16 13.21
C ILE A 601 -0.39 -29.14 12.78
N ASP A 602 -1.01 -30.32 12.64
CA ASP A 602 -2.44 -30.48 12.34
C ASP A 602 -3.29 -30.47 13.63
N ARG A 603 -3.30 -29.33 14.32
CA ARG A 603 -4.03 -29.17 15.58
C ARG A 603 -4.64 -27.80 15.81
N ALA A 604 -4.58 -26.90 14.83
CA ALA A 604 -5.10 -25.56 14.99
C ALA A 604 -6.62 -25.63 15.20
N CYS A 605 -7.41 -25.93 14.16
CA CYS A 605 -8.88 -25.88 14.27
C CYS A 605 -9.54 -26.98 13.42
N PRO A 606 -9.83 -28.17 14.01
CA PRO A 606 -10.27 -29.34 13.26
C PRO A 606 -11.66 -29.19 12.64
N ASP A 607 -12.53 -28.36 13.22
CA ASP A 607 -13.93 -28.17 12.80
C ASP A 607 -14.12 -27.14 11.66
N GLN A 608 -13.03 -26.57 11.13
CA GLN A 608 -13.08 -25.59 10.04
C GLN A 608 -13.15 -26.25 8.66
N SER A 609 -13.47 -25.45 7.63
CA SER A 609 -13.38 -25.92 6.23
C SER A 609 -11.96 -26.44 5.94
N PRO A 610 -11.77 -27.43 5.04
CA PRO A 610 -10.43 -27.96 4.76
C PRO A 610 -9.40 -26.88 4.38
N ALA A 611 -9.83 -25.85 3.64
CA ALA A 611 -8.97 -24.72 3.27
C ALA A 611 -8.60 -23.85 4.47
N ASP A 612 -9.57 -23.49 5.32
CA ASP A 612 -9.32 -22.67 6.51
C ASP A 612 -8.51 -23.45 7.56
N ARG A 613 -8.77 -24.76 7.72
CA ARG A 613 -8.00 -25.64 8.60
C ARG A 613 -6.53 -25.70 8.17
N GLN A 614 -6.26 -25.88 6.88
CA GLN A 614 -4.89 -25.86 6.35
C GLN A 614 -4.20 -24.52 6.62
N LEU A 615 -4.90 -23.41 6.39
CA LEU A 615 -4.40 -22.07 6.63
C LEU A 615 -4.06 -21.85 8.11
N LEU A 616 -4.97 -22.21 9.00
CA LEU A 616 -4.83 -22.09 10.45
C LEU A 616 -3.70 -22.97 10.99
N ASN A 617 -3.57 -24.21 10.49
CA ASN A 617 -2.48 -25.11 10.85
C ASN A 617 -1.12 -24.55 10.45
N THR A 618 -1.03 -23.97 9.25
CA THR A 618 0.19 -23.31 8.77
C THR A 618 0.57 -22.17 9.69
N TYR A 619 -0.36 -21.26 9.97
CA TYR A 619 -0.11 -20.14 10.88
C TYR A 619 0.29 -20.61 12.29
N TYR A 620 -0.48 -21.55 12.87
CA TYR A 620 -0.24 -22.08 14.21
C TYR A 620 1.13 -22.76 14.32
N THR A 621 1.56 -23.49 13.29
CA THR A 621 2.91 -24.09 13.25
C THR A 621 4.00 -23.03 13.39
N GLY A 622 3.87 -21.91 12.66
CA GLY A 622 4.81 -20.78 12.77
C GLY A 622 4.83 -20.17 14.17
N VAL A 623 3.67 -20.00 14.80
CA VAL A 623 3.57 -19.46 16.17
C VAL A 623 4.22 -20.39 17.21
N VAL A 624 4.01 -21.70 17.09
CA VAL A 624 4.66 -22.69 17.97
C VAL A 624 6.18 -22.65 17.82
N ASP A 625 6.68 -22.62 16.59
CA ASP A 625 8.12 -22.54 16.33
C ASP A 625 8.73 -21.22 16.85
N ALA A 626 8.04 -20.08 16.67
CA ALA A 626 8.47 -18.79 17.18
C ALA A 626 8.65 -18.83 18.71
N MET A 627 7.65 -19.33 19.44
CA MET A 627 7.71 -19.44 20.90
C MET A 627 8.74 -20.47 21.38
N ALA A 628 8.92 -21.59 20.66
CA ALA A 628 9.97 -22.57 20.96
C ALA A 628 11.38 -21.99 20.75
N SER A 629 11.58 -21.18 19.70
CA SER A 629 12.86 -20.50 19.44
C SER A 629 13.21 -19.49 20.55
N LEU A 630 12.21 -18.74 21.04
CA LEU A 630 12.35 -17.81 22.15
C LEU A 630 12.69 -18.55 23.46
N GLU A 631 11.99 -19.63 23.75
CA GLU A 631 12.27 -20.46 24.93
C GLU A 631 13.69 -21.00 24.92
N ARG A 632 14.17 -21.48 23.77
CA ARG A 632 15.55 -21.97 23.61
C ARG A 632 16.55 -20.86 23.89
N LEU A 633 16.38 -19.68 23.27
CA LEU A 633 17.24 -18.53 23.52
C LEU A 633 17.35 -18.24 25.02
N LEU A 634 16.22 -18.10 25.70
CA LEU A 634 16.16 -17.74 27.12
C LEU A 634 16.82 -18.80 28.02
N LYS A 635 16.57 -20.09 27.77
CA LYS A 635 17.21 -21.19 28.50
C LYS A 635 18.73 -21.19 28.32
N THR A 636 19.22 -20.95 27.10
CA THR A 636 20.66 -20.89 26.85
C THR A 636 21.30 -19.67 27.51
N LEU A 637 20.64 -18.50 27.48
CA LEU A 637 21.15 -17.29 28.12
C LEU A 637 21.17 -17.40 29.65
N ASP A 638 20.16 -18.03 30.27
CA ASP A 638 20.13 -18.28 31.71
C ASP A 638 21.37 -19.05 32.20
N GLY A 639 21.75 -20.09 31.45
CA GLY A 639 22.95 -20.90 31.71
C GLY A 639 24.28 -20.25 31.32
N SER A 640 24.29 -19.08 30.66
CA SER A 640 25.51 -18.45 30.15
C SER A 640 26.28 -17.64 31.19
N GLY A 641 25.66 -17.31 32.32
CA GLY A 641 26.21 -16.39 33.32
C GLY A 641 26.19 -14.91 32.92
N LYS A 642 25.78 -14.57 31.69
CA LYS A 642 25.70 -13.17 31.21
C LYS A 642 24.51 -12.45 31.81
N ARG A 643 24.66 -11.16 32.13
CA ARG A 643 23.56 -10.25 32.47
C ARG A 643 22.87 -9.85 31.18
N TYR A 644 21.62 -10.28 30.99
CA TYR A 644 20.91 -10.03 29.73
C TYR A 644 19.59 -9.31 29.92
N LEU A 645 19.18 -8.58 28.88
CA LEU A 645 17.83 -8.11 28.66
C LEU A 645 17.37 -8.61 27.29
N VAL A 646 16.30 -9.41 27.25
CA VAL A 646 15.65 -9.83 26.00
C VAL A 646 14.29 -9.18 25.95
N VAL A 647 14.01 -8.48 24.86
CA VAL A 647 12.75 -7.81 24.60
C VAL A 647 12.18 -8.39 23.31
N ALA A 648 11.04 -9.08 23.39
CA ALA A 648 10.44 -9.78 22.26
C ALA A 648 9.02 -9.29 21.99
N PHE A 649 8.64 -9.16 20.72
CA PHE A 649 7.29 -8.76 20.33
C PHE A 649 6.90 -9.30 18.96
N GLY A 650 5.60 -9.42 18.72
CA GLY A 650 5.08 -9.59 17.36
C GLY A 650 4.98 -8.24 16.66
N ASP A 651 5.37 -8.13 15.40
CA ASP A 651 5.34 -6.84 14.71
C ASP A 651 3.93 -6.41 14.30
N HIS A 652 3.07 -7.35 13.90
CA HIS A 652 1.68 -7.12 13.56
C HIS A 652 0.84 -8.40 13.58
N GLN A 653 -0.48 -8.25 13.56
CA GLN A 653 -1.38 -9.39 13.37
C GLN A 653 -1.23 -9.98 11.96
N PRO A 654 -1.38 -11.30 11.77
CA PRO A 654 -1.30 -11.94 10.45
C PRO A 654 -2.51 -11.58 9.57
N PHE A 655 -2.35 -11.69 8.26
CA PHE A 655 -3.48 -11.64 7.32
C PHE A 655 -3.93 -13.07 6.95
N LEU A 656 -4.97 -13.56 7.62
CA LEU A 656 -5.43 -14.96 7.54
C LEU A 656 -6.56 -15.21 6.51
N MET A 657 -6.65 -14.39 5.46
CA MET A 657 -7.57 -14.58 4.32
C MET A 657 -9.02 -14.94 4.72
N SER A 658 -9.55 -16.05 4.19
CA SER A 658 -10.91 -16.55 4.43
C SER A 658 -11.17 -16.89 5.90
N ALA A 659 -10.18 -17.47 6.59
CA ALA A 659 -10.27 -17.82 8.00
C ALA A 659 -10.36 -16.58 8.90
N GLY A 660 -9.85 -15.42 8.43
CA GLY A 660 -9.94 -14.14 9.13
C GLY A 660 -11.36 -13.76 9.55
N LYS A 661 -12.40 -14.10 8.77
CA LYS A 661 -13.80 -13.81 9.14
C LYS A 661 -14.26 -14.60 10.37
N GLY A 662 -13.81 -15.84 10.53
CA GLY A 662 -14.07 -16.65 11.73
C GLY A 662 -13.27 -16.20 12.96
N ILE A 663 -12.09 -15.61 12.72
CA ILE A 663 -11.12 -15.18 13.75
C ILE A 663 -11.34 -13.73 14.20
N HIS A 664 -12.01 -12.90 13.40
CA HIS A 664 -12.31 -11.52 13.75
C HIS A 664 -13.83 -11.26 13.94
N GLY A 665 -14.69 -12.25 13.64
CA GLY A 665 -16.15 -12.20 13.83
C GLY A 665 -16.92 -11.75 12.56
N ALA A 666 -18.26 -11.86 12.56
CA ALA A 666 -19.11 -11.59 11.39
C ALA A 666 -19.13 -10.12 10.93
N LYS A 667 -18.71 -9.20 11.81
CA LYS A 667 -18.42 -7.78 11.55
C LYS A 667 -17.38 -7.34 12.59
N PRO A 668 -16.08 -7.38 12.28
CA PRO A 668 -15.09 -6.93 13.26
C PRO A 668 -15.23 -5.41 13.45
N PRO A 669 -15.45 -4.90 14.67
CA PRO A 669 -15.38 -3.46 14.92
C PRO A 669 -13.93 -3.02 14.69
N ARG A 670 -13.63 -2.38 13.55
CA ARG A 670 -12.28 -2.09 13.03
C ARG A 670 -11.47 -3.39 12.83
N ASP A 671 -11.35 -3.87 11.59
CA ASP A 671 -10.84 -5.20 11.15
C ASP A 671 -9.40 -5.64 11.54
N ALA A 672 -8.80 -5.04 12.55
CA ALA A 672 -7.66 -5.58 13.28
C ALA A 672 -7.68 -4.92 14.67
N SER A 673 -7.47 -5.67 15.74
CA SER A 673 -7.33 -5.04 17.06
C SER A 673 -6.02 -4.24 17.16
N TYR A 674 -5.13 -4.35 16.16
CA TYR A 674 -3.78 -3.76 16.15
C TYR A 674 -2.99 -4.20 17.37
N GLN A 675 -3.34 -5.35 17.93
CA GLN A 675 -2.79 -5.83 19.18
C GLN A 675 -1.80 -6.95 18.92
N ILE A 676 -0.64 -6.81 19.55
CA ILE A 676 0.50 -7.73 19.43
C ILE A 676 1.01 -8.09 20.83
N PRO A 677 1.58 -9.29 21.00
CA PRO A 677 2.25 -9.65 22.23
C PRO A 677 3.54 -8.84 22.37
N MET A 678 3.78 -8.36 23.58
CA MET A 678 5.03 -7.78 24.04
C MET A 678 5.51 -8.59 25.25
N MET A 679 6.79 -8.93 25.25
CA MET A 679 7.43 -9.74 26.27
C MET A 679 8.81 -9.16 26.60
N ALA A 680 9.20 -9.21 27.87
CA ALA A 680 10.53 -8.82 28.33
C ALA A 680 11.05 -9.84 29.33
N PHE A 681 12.36 -10.10 29.28
CA PHE A 681 13.02 -11.12 30.08
C PHE A 681 14.38 -10.62 30.55
N THR A 682 14.74 -10.99 31.78
CA THR A 682 16.07 -10.76 32.36
C THR A 682 16.33 -11.81 33.44
N ARG A 683 17.48 -11.76 34.09
CA ARG A 683 17.77 -12.65 35.21
C ARG A 683 16.92 -12.30 36.43
N ALA A 684 16.42 -13.31 37.13
CA ALA A 684 15.62 -13.17 38.34
C ALA A 684 16.41 -12.64 39.54
N ASP A 685 17.73 -12.83 39.56
CA ASP A 685 18.63 -12.28 40.58
C ASP A 685 19.05 -10.82 40.30
N GLY A 686 18.61 -10.24 39.17
CA GLY A 686 18.87 -8.85 38.82
C GLY A 686 17.98 -7.87 39.59
N SER A 687 18.45 -6.63 39.74
CA SER A 687 17.68 -5.55 40.42
C SER A 687 16.65 -4.83 39.51
N LEU A 688 16.43 -5.31 38.28
CA LEU A 688 15.51 -4.68 37.34
C LEU A 688 14.08 -5.23 37.48
N SER A 689 13.13 -4.39 37.87
CA SER A 689 11.70 -4.72 37.81
C SER A 689 11.16 -4.51 36.39
N LEU A 690 10.94 -5.60 35.64
CA LEU A 690 10.41 -5.55 34.28
C LEU A 690 9.01 -4.92 34.21
N GLU A 691 8.14 -5.22 35.17
CA GLU A 691 6.81 -4.63 35.27
C GLU A 691 6.88 -3.10 35.43
N ARG A 692 7.79 -2.60 36.27
CA ARG A 692 7.97 -1.15 36.43
C ARG A 692 8.43 -0.49 35.13
N GLN A 693 9.34 -1.12 34.39
CA GLN A 693 9.90 -0.53 33.16
C GLN A 693 8.95 -0.58 31.97
N PHE A 694 8.25 -1.70 31.81
CA PHE A 694 7.46 -1.97 30.61
C PHE A 694 5.94 -1.93 30.85
N GLY A 695 5.48 -1.83 32.10
CA GLY A 695 4.07 -1.66 32.46
C GLY A 695 3.40 -0.48 31.76
N PRO A 696 4.01 0.73 31.71
CA PRO A 696 3.43 1.89 31.04
C PRO A 696 3.39 1.80 29.50
N VAL A 697 4.10 0.86 28.87
CA VAL A 697 4.20 0.77 27.39
C VAL A 697 2.87 0.34 26.78
N ARG A 698 2.27 1.16 25.92
CA ARG A 698 1.00 0.85 25.21
C ARG A 698 1.16 0.71 23.69
N GLN A 699 2.27 1.18 23.11
CA GLN A 699 2.61 1.06 21.68
C GLN A 699 4.12 0.83 21.49
N LEU A 700 4.53 0.25 20.35
CA LEU A 700 5.94 -0.09 20.08
C LEU A 700 6.92 1.07 20.20
N TYR A 701 6.54 2.30 19.85
CA TYR A 701 7.47 3.43 20.00
C TYR A 701 7.83 3.70 21.47
N GLN A 702 6.89 3.51 22.40
CA GLN A 702 7.13 3.62 23.84
C GLN A 702 8.04 2.48 24.33
N MET A 703 7.89 1.29 23.75
CA MET A 703 8.78 0.15 24.01
C MET A 703 10.22 0.45 23.61
N GLY A 704 10.41 1.10 22.45
CA GLY A 704 11.69 1.60 21.99
C GLY A 704 12.27 2.65 22.94
N GLN A 705 11.45 3.59 23.42
CA GLN A 705 11.87 4.61 24.40
C GLN A 705 12.33 3.99 25.73
N ALA A 706 11.56 3.05 26.30
CA ALA A 706 11.92 2.36 27.53
C ALA A 706 13.21 1.54 27.36
N THR A 707 13.35 0.81 26.25
CA THR A 707 14.56 0.04 25.96
C THR A 707 15.78 0.96 25.77
N ARG A 708 15.60 2.12 25.15
CA ARG A 708 16.65 3.13 24.98
C ARG A 708 17.14 3.69 26.33
N GLN A 709 16.24 3.96 27.28
CA GLN A 709 16.63 4.39 28.63
C GLN A 709 17.47 3.33 29.33
N LEU A 710 17.05 2.06 29.28
CA LEU A 710 17.79 0.95 29.88
C LEU A 710 19.18 0.76 29.26
N LEU A 711 19.32 0.93 27.94
CA LEU A 711 20.62 0.92 27.25
C LEU A 711 21.54 2.07 27.70
N ALA A 712 20.97 3.20 28.09
CA ALA A 712 21.70 4.37 28.59
C ALA A 712 21.99 4.29 30.11
N GLY A 713 21.57 3.23 30.81
CA GLY A 713 21.69 3.11 32.26
C GLY A 713 20.58 3.81 33.05
N ASP A 714 19.64 4.48 32.39
CA ASP A 714 18.51 5.15 33.02
C ASP A 714 17.43 4.13 33.41
N LEU A 715 17.19 4.01 34.72
CA LEU A 715 16.18 3.12 35.31
C LEU A 715 14.86 3.84 35.59
N ALA A 716 14.73 5.12 35.25
CA ALA A 716 13.46 5.83 35.33
C ALA A 716 12.49 5.25 34.29
N PRO A 717 11.32 4.73 34.71
CA PRO A 717 10.35 4.24 33.75
C PRO A 717 9.82 5.39 32.89
N ILE A 718 9.46 5.09 31.64
CA ILE A 718 8.75 6.05 30.79
C ILE A 718 7.44 6.48 31.47
N GLN A 719 7.01 7.70 31.17
CA GLN A 719 5.71 8.19 31.61
C GLN A 719 4.62 7.61 30.71
N ASP A 720 3.45 7.29 31.29
CA ASP A 720 2.27 7.02 30.50
C ASP A 720 1.80 8.31 29.83
N GLN A 721 1.91 8.35 28.50
CA GLN A 721 1.54 9.50 27.68
C GLN A 721 0.48 9.09 26.66
N PRO A 722 -0.43 10.01 26.26
CA PRO A 722 -1.37 9.77 25.18
C PRO A 722 -0.65 9.25 23.91
N LEU A 723 -1.35 8.43 23.13
CA LEU A 723 -0.79 7.81 21.93
C LEU A 723 -1.14 8.58 20.64
N LEU A 724 -0.28 8.41 19.63
CA LEU A 724 -0.57 8.78 18.25
C LEU A 724 -0.47 7.54 17.36
N HIS A 725 -1.59 6.83 17.21
CA HIS A 725 -1.65 5.65 16.38
C HIS A 725 -1.93 6.02 14.91
N PRO A 726 -1.19 5.49 13.92
CA PRO A 726 -1.35 5.86 12.51
C PRO A 726 -2.73 5.52 11.92
N VAL A 727 -3.47 4.59 12.55
CA VAL A 727 -4.81 4.18 12.11
C VAL A 727 -5.91 4.48 13.12
N LEU A 728 -5.64 4.37 14.42
CA LEU A 728 -6.65 4.54 15.47
C LEU A 728 -6.83 6.02 15.81
N GLY A 729 -5.88 6.86 15.40
CA GLY A 729 -5.90 8.29 15.62
C GLY A 729 -5.08 8.70 16.83
N GLU A 730 -5.25 9.96 17.17
CA GLU A 730 -4.63 10.63 18.31
C GLU A 730 -5.51 10.45 19.55
N GLU A 731 -4.90 10.09 20.67
CA GLU A 731 -5.55 10.14 21.98
C GLU A 731 -5.60 11.58 22.50
N LYS A 732 -6.64 11.91 23.27
CA LYS A 732 -6.83 13.26 23.80
C LYS A 732 -5.62 13.70 24.64
N GLY A 733 -5.03 14.83 24.26
CA GLY A 733 -3.91 15.44 24.99
C GLY A 733 -2.52 15.00 24.52
N PHE A 734 -2.41 14.32 23.38
CA PHE A 734 -1.12 14.06 22.75
C PHE A 734 -0.39 15.37 22.43
N ASP A 735 0.88 15.45 22.81
CA ASP A 735 1.76 16.57 22.51
C ASP A 735 3.02 16.05 21.79
N PRO A 736 3.25 16.40 20.51
CA PRO A 736 4.45 15.98 19.80
C PRO A 736 5.70 16.79 20.18
N SER A 737 5.57 17.90 20.90
CA SER A 737 6.65 18.86 21.19
C SER A 737 7.92 18.18 21.75
N PRO A 738 7.81 17.23 22.70
CA PRO A 738 8.98 16.50 23.22
C PRO A 738 9.70 15.63 22.17
N LEU A 739 9.00 15.24 21.09
CA LEU A 739 9.56 14.41 20.01
C LEU A 739 10.26 15.25 18.94
N VAL A 740 9.97 16.55 18.86
CA VAL A 740 10.44 17.43 17.77
C VAL A 740 11.96 17.46 17.62
N PRO A 741 12.79 17.59 18.68
CA PRO A 741 14.25 17.55 18.56
C PRO A 741 14.74 16.24 17.93
N GLN A 742 14.11 15.12 18.31
CA GLN A 742 14.44 13.81 17.76
C GLN A 742 13.97 13.66 16.31
N ILE A 743 12.77 14.16 15.98
CA ILE A 743 12.26 14.16 14.60
C ILE A 743 13.22 14.92 13.68
N ARG A 744 13.65 16.12 14.09
CA ARG A 744 14.62 16.94 13.35
C ARG A 744 15.93 16.20 13.08
N ALA A 745 16.42 15.44 14.07
CA ALA A 745 17.66 14.66 13.91
C ALA A 745 17.47 13.37 13.08
N SER A 746 16.27 12.79 13.07
CA SER A 746 16.00 11.48 12.47
C SER A 746 15.75 11.54 10.96
N PHE A 747 15.19 12.65 10.46
CA PHE A 747 14.78 12.78 9.05
C PHE A 747 15.69 13.75 8.29
N ARG A 748 15.85 13.53 6.98
CA ARG A 748 16.56 14.48 6.13
C ARG A 748 15.82 15.81 6.06
N ALA A 749 16.59 16.89 5.85
CA ALA A 749 16.03 18.23 5.71
C ALA A 749 14.96 18.34 4.61
N ASP A 750 15.09 17.58 3.51
CA ASP A 750 14.12 17.56 2.40
C ASP A 750 12.82 16.80 2.71
N ALA A 751 12.75 16.13 3.87
CA ALA A 751 11.56 15.42 4.34
C ALA A 751 10.83 16.15 5.49
N LEU A 752 11.46 17.15 6.10
CA LEU A 752 10.93 17.92 7.23
C LEU A 752 9.97 19.05 6.76
N PRO A 753 9.02 19.50 7.61
CA PRO A 753 8.05 20.56 7.30
C PRO A 753 8.62 21.96 7.05
#